data_AF-A0A8T3USI9-F1
#
_entry.id   AF-A0A8T3USI9-F1
#
_cell.length_a   1.000
_cell.length_b   1.000
_cell.length_c   1.000
_cell.angle_alpha   90.00
_cell.angle_beta   90.00
_cell.angle_gamma   90.00
#
_symmetry.space_group_name_H-M   'P 1'
#
loop_
_entity.id
_entity.type
_entity.pdbx_description
1 polymer ?
#
loop_
_entity_poly.entity_id
_entity_poly.type
_entity_poly.pdbx_seq_one_letter_code
_entity_poly.pdbx_strand_id
1 'polypeptide(L)'
;MAVNMRNKGQSAAIFTLIIAILVSTALVVLLYMTNPGIFGNLAYLLTLIKAAPAVSPSQAIFTAYNCINTPCTPFGSSYSSDMWTLYYGGSTQTQALNSQISFTVYNGTYTLAAQAINLGKQLFLCPETSNSGVYYNYSVPSGNSYKIYFYPCQLETTTFTETGLPSGQKWNMTYDGVFELSTSNSLIFKVPIAKYAFSINKSNGYEPNPASGALQSGQTQSITFTPTIVYVTTTFYSGLSQYASYYSGNWTLVYDGVTGTNTSLAKPIHILTSNDQSQSYPVTAYINNYVCNAKTSSVTTGSTYTFSNWNCITLFSESGLPIDKNWNLTYNGVFNGSTKSTIPINTSAGYYKFKYFIPQNIPTSNQQQTYYVPITITNSQGSATPSPFQQEVVVDSADYQNYEASNLQNVEFLYSNGQIIPSWLESGASSSSTQTIYWLKLASSIPAGSSITIYMEFAPKTTNLFNGNTIGEAPQLSPTYGEYDDGVDVFNGYWNFAGTSLPPGLTSIVDGGSLTVNDGITLTAENSGQYVIVYSSSVLPDPTVVDAWLTAGVSSYGIQLGETTGSGVYSGFGTPYYTYEYATEHTQIYYINDGSDDYYPSSGTGGYAVPEVASFVWSSTTDEAQAMLNYANEILWNNANYAPPPTYYLTVFVSGSWVAGSGEITWLRERASPPNGVMPSVSFGGVQTLQQAISTPPCYYSTSSTATNNETEAGSSANIIYYQEYCPVLFYQNTLPQGTDWSVTMNGNTETWTPASGSNGAVENLTFYALNDTVASFTVPAISTSNCKYTPTPSSGSVNVGKQFSQEVSYTSVCQNIEYLPITITNSQGSATPSPFQQEVVVDSADYQNYEASNLQNVEFLYS
;
A
#
# COMPACT_ATOMS: atom_id res chain seq x y z
N MET A 1 -39.17 -10.08 26.75
CA MET A 1 -39.18 -9.01 27.77
C MET A 1 -40.22 -7.96 27.36
N ALA A 2 -40.83 -7.29 28.33
CA ALA A 2 -42.20 -6.75 28.32
C ALA A 2 -42.53 -5.58 27.34
N VAL A 3 -43.77 -5.64 26.82
CA VAL A 3 -44.83 -4.59 26.81
C VAL A 3 -44.75 -3.35 25.88
N ASN A 4 -45.80 -3.26 25.03
CA ASN A 4 -46.54 -2.12 24.43
C ASN A 4 -45.80 -0.96 23.75
N MET A 5 -46.30 -0.61 22.56
CA MET A 5 -46.87 0.73 22.34
C MET A 5 -47.92 0.75 21.21
N ARG A 6 -49.07 1.33 21.54
CA ARG A 6 -50.17 1.76 20.68
C ARG A 6 -49.96 3.24 20.36
N ASN A 7 -50.21 3.63 19.11
CA ASN A 7 -50.87 4.88 18.68
C ASN A 7 -50.36 6.23 19.21
N LYS A 8 -49.96 7.16 18.32
CA LYS A 8 -50.81 8.02 17.48
C LYS A 8 -50.05 9.30 17.10
N GLY A 9 -50.17 9.68 15.82
CA GLY A 9 -50.66 11.02 15.49
C GLY A 9 -49.67 12.00 14.83
N GLN A 10 -50.23 12.71 13.85
CA GLN A 10 -49.74 13.90 13.11
C GLN A 10 -48.87 13.57 11.89
N SER A 11 -49.13 14.04 10.67
CA SER A 11 -50.03 15.07 10.10
C SER A 11 -50.24 14.70 8.62
N ALA A 12 -51.45 14.67 8.06
CA ALA A 12 -52.17 15.81 7.49
C ALA A 12 -51.34 16.72 6.56
N ALA A 13 -51.73 16.69 5.28
CA ALA A 13 -51.43 17.65 4.21
C ALA A 13 -49.98 17.69 3.70
N ILE A 14 -49.71 16.91 2.65
CA ILE A 14 -49.36 17.36 1.29
C ILE A 14 -49.25 16.06 0.47
N PHE A 15 -50.37 15.58 -0.05
CA PHE A 15 -50.41 14.54 -1.09
C PHE A 15 -51.66 14.78 -1.95
N THR A 16 -51.54 15.80 -2.78
CA THR A 16 -52.42 16.01 -3.94
C THR A 16 -51.53 16.32 -5.13
N LEU A 17 -50.70 15.37 -5.48
CA LEU A 17 -50.30 15.13 -6.86
C LEU A 17 -49.63 13.77 -6.89
N ILE A 18 -49.97 12.96 -7.91
CA ILE A 18 -49.34 11.67 -8.20
C ILE A 18 -49.90 10.51 -7.35
N ILE A 19 -51.24 10.38 -7.40
CA ILE A 19 -51.83 9.07 -7.74
C ILE A 19 -51.67 8.94 -9.25
N ALA A 20 -50.64 8.21 -9.67
CA ALA A 20 -50.60 7.53 -10.95
C ALA A 20 -49.32 6.70 -10.99
N ILE A 21 -49.52 5.40 -11.21
CA ILE A 21 -48.54 4.45 -11.75
C ILE A 21 -47.76 3.65 -10.68
N LEU A 22 -48.18 2.38 -10.60
CA LEU A 22 -47.48 1.18 -10.12
C LEU A 22 -47.45 1.01 -8.59
N VAL A 23 -47.92 -0.08 -7.96
CA VAL A 23 -47.92 -1.49 -8.36
C VAL A 23 -49.05 -2.21 -7.60
N SER A 24 -49.82 -3.09 -8.25
CA SER A 24 -49.83 -4.52 -7.87
C SER A 24 -50.74 -5.36 -8.76
N THR A 25 -50.17 -6.48 -9.18
CA THR A 25 -50.84 -7.67 -9.67
C THR A 25 -51.63 -8.33 -8.54
N ALA A 26 -52.89 -8.63 -8.80
CA ALA A 26 -53.48 -9.97 -8.79
C ALA A 26 -54.86 -10.06 -8.08
N LEU A 27 -55.84 -10.33 -8.95
CA LEU A 27 -56.93 -11.30 -8.81
C LEU A 27 -58.29 -10.84 -8.29
N VAL A 28 -59.27 -11.53 -8.90
CA VAL A 28 -60.71 -11.62 -8.61
C VAL A 28 -61.52 -10.61 -9.42
N VAL A 29 -61.98 -10.97 -10.63
CA VAL A 29 -63.12 -11.88 -10.93
C VAL A 29 -64.41 -11.38 -10.30
N LEU A 30 -65.42 -11.24 -11.16
CA LEU A 30 -66.79 -10.82 -10.92
C LEU A 30 -67.04 -9.31 -10.76
N LEU A 31 -67.95 -8.86 -11.63
CA LEU A 31 -68.90 -7.78 -11.45
C LEU A 31 -68.44 -6.35 -11.81
N TYR A 32 -68.98 -5.94 -12.96
CA TYR A 32 -69.50 -4.62 -13.37
C TYR A 32 -68.78 -4.03 -14.60
N MET A 33 -69.43 -3.60 -15.68
CA MET A 33 -70.77 -3.81 -16.25
C MET A 33 -70.85 -2.91 -17.50
N THR A 34 -71.61 -3.36 -18.50
CA THR A 34 -72.48 -2.54 -19.37
C THR A 34 -71.91 -1.49 -20.35
N ASN A 35 -72.06 -1.85 -21.64
CA ASN A 35 -72.69 -1.10 -22.74
C ASN A 35 -71.82 -0.29 -23.73
N PRO A 36 -72.19 -0.23 -25.03
CA PRO A 36 -72.33 -1.36 -25.96
C PRO A 36 -71.69 -1.06 -27.34
N GLY A 37 -71.28 -2.10 -28.08
CA GLY A 37 -71.01 -1.94 -29.50
C GLY A 37 -70.01 -2.95 -30.04
N ILE A 38 -70.41 -4.23 -30.15
CA ILE A 38 -69.99 -5.20 -31.18
C ILE A 38 -71.01 -6.35 -31.08
N PHE A 39 -71.97 -6.36 -32.00
CA PHE A 39 -72.79 -7.52 -32.34
C PHE A 39 -72.96 -7.51 -33.86
N GLY A 40 -72.63 -8.62 -34.52
CA GLY A 40 -72.98 -8.85 -35.91
C GLY A 40 -71.84 -9.36 -36.77
N ASN A 41 -71.45 -10.63 -36.59
CA ASN A 41 -70.98 -11.48 -37.71
C ASN A 41 -70.87 -12.96 -37.32
N LEU A 42 -71.97 -13.52 -36.80
CA LEU A 42 -72.15 -14.97 -36.70
C LEU A 42 -73.56 -15.40 -37.17
N ALA A 43 -74.09 -14.71 -38.17
CA ALA A 43 -75.41 -14.97 -38.78
C ALA A 43 -75.36 -14.93 -40.33
N TYR A 44 -74.26 -15.42 -40.92
CA TYR A 44 -74.12 -15.53 -42.39
C TYR A 44 -73.79 -16.96 -42.88
N LEU A 45 -73.73 -17.95 -41.98
CA LEU A 45 -73.43 -19.34 -42.34
C LEU A 45 -74.66 -20.25 -42.42
N LEU A 46 -75.88 -19.70 -42.37
CA LEU A 46 -77.12 -20.49 -42.41
C LEU A 46 -78.24 -19.88 -43.26
N THR A 47 -77.94 -19.46 -44.50
CA THR A 47 -78.98 -19.04 -45.49
C THR A 47 -78.50 -19.12 -46.95
N LEU A 48 -77.83 -20.21 -47.37
CA LEU A 48 -77.62 -20.49 -48.81
C LEU A 48 -77.79 -21.99 -49.17
N ILE A 49 -78.65 -22.70 -48.44
CA ILE A 49 -79.24 -23.96 -48.89
C ILE A 49 -80.75 -23.77 -48.93
N LYS A 50 -81.26 -23.32 -50.08
CA LYS A 50 -82.60 -23.66 -50.59
C LYS A 50 -82.87 -23.06 -51.97
N ALA A 51 -83.30 -23.95 -52.85
CA ALA A 51 -84.17 -23.74 -54.01
C ALA A 51 -83.63 -22.91 -55.18
N ALA A 52 -83.04 -23.63 -56.13
CA ALA A 52 -83.07 -23.26 -57.55
C ALA A 52 -84.53 -23.17 -58.04
N PRO A 53 -84.94 -22.08 -58.71
CA PRO A 53 -86.14 -22.08 -59.54
C PRO A 53 -85.83 -22.71 -60.90
N ALA A 54 -86.76 -23.54 -61.38
CA ALA A 54 -86.73 -24.14 -62.70
C ALA A 54 -86.68 -23.07 -63.81
N VAL A 55 -85.69 -23.16 -64.69
CA VAL A 55 -85.60 -22.40 -65.95
C VAL A 55 -85.88 -23.37 -67.11
N SER A 56 -86.67 -22.89 -68.08
CA SER A 56 -87.21 -23.59 -69.25
C SER A 56 -86.19 -24.36 -70.11
N PRO A 57 -86.59 -25.45 -70.81
CA PRO A 57 -85.67 -26.33 -71.51
C PRO A 57 -85.28 -25.76 -72.90
N SER A 58 -84.23 -24.94 -72.96
CA SER A 58 -83.40 -24.75 -74.17
C SER A 58 -82.08 -24.01 -73.93
N GLN A 59 -81.66 -23.78 -72.67
CA GLN A 59 -80.43 -23.06 -72.36
C GLN A 59 -79.60 -23.85 -71.36
N ALA A 60 -78.34 -24.13 -71.71
CA ALA A 60 -77.35 -24.63 -70.78
C ALA A 60 -76.33 -23.54 -70.51
N ILE A 61 -76.10 -23.25 -69.22
CA ILE A 61 -75.20 -22.21 -68.71
C ILE A 61 -73.91 -22.90 -68.25
N PHE A 62 -72.75 -22.35 -68.60
CA PHE A 62 -71.44 -22.94 -68.30
C PHE A 62 -70.43 -21.89 -67.83
N THR A 63 -69.47 -22.31 -67.01
CA THR A 63 -68.34 -21.49 -66.57
C THR A 63 -67.02 -22.17 -66.95
N ALA A 64 -66.11 -21.43 -67.60
CA ALA A 64 -64.79 -21.91 -68.01
C ALA A 64 -63.68 -21.10 -67.32
N TYR A 65 -62.67 -21.78 -66.79
CA TYR A 65 -61.50 -21.16 -66.15
C TYR A 65 -60.22 -21.50 -66.90
N ASN A 66 -59.24 -20.59 -66.86
CA ASN A 66 -57.87 -20.87 -67.23
C ASN A 66 -57.02 -20.91 -65.96
N CYS A 67 -56.41 -22.05 -65.66
CA CYS A 67 -55.61 -22.24 -64.46
C CYS A 67 -54.14 -22.39 -64.89
N ILE A 68 -53.40 -21.28 -64.95
CA ILE A 68 -51.94 -21.30 -65.13
C ILE A 68 -51.30 -21.01 -63.77
N ASN A 69 -50.65 -22.02 -63.22
CA ASN A 69 -49.80 -22.02 -62.01
C ASN A 69 -50.43 -21.87 -60.61
N THR A 70 -51.75 -21.96 -60.44
CA THR A 70 -52.38 -22.23 -59.12
C THR A 70 -53.69 -23.03 -59.25
N PRO A 71 -54.02 -23.94 -58.30
CA PRO A 71 -55.16 -24.83 -58.43
C PRO A 71 -56.49 -24.09 -58.34
N CYS A 72 -57.39 -24.39 -59.28
CA CYS A 72 -58.77 -23.97 -59.18
C CYS A 72 -59.49 -24.94 -58.20
N THR A 73 -59.68 -24.46 -56.96
CA THR A 73 -60.23 -25.09 -55.73
C THR A 73 -59.19 -25.76 -54.81
N PRO A 74 -59.43 -25.77 -53.47
CA PRO A 74 -58.35 -25.82 -52.48
C PRO A 74 -57.74 -27.23 -52.40
N PHE A 75 -56.40 -27.24 -52.38
CA PHE A 75 -55.47 -28.35 -52.12
C PHE A 75 -55.12 -29.33 -53.27
N GLY A 76 -53.86 -29.20 -53.73
CA GLY A 76 -52.93 -30.34 -53.75
C GLY A 76 -52.65 -31.03 -55.09
N SER A 77 -51.39 -30.91 -55.54
CA SER A 77 -50.67 -31.69 -56.57
C SER A 77 -50.78 -31.26 -58.04
N SER A 78 -49.62 -31.37 -58.70
CA SER A 78 -49.15 -30.71 -59.92
C SER A 78 -49.54 -31.38 -61.23
N TYR A 79 -50.05 -30.61 -62.21
CA TYR A 79 -50.27 -31.02 -63.60
C TYR A 79 -49.95 -29.86 -64.58
N SER A 80 -49.51 -30.23 -65.79
CA SER A 80 -48.93 -29.37 -66.83
C SER A 80 -49.85 -28.25 -67.35
N SER A 81 -49.23 -27.14 -67.74
CA SER A 81 -49.73 -25.76 -67.85
C SER A 81 -50.69 -25.38 -68.98
N ASP A 82 -51.39 -26.32 -69.62
CA ASP A 82 -52.23 -25.99 -70.80
C ASP A 82 -53.61 -26.65 -70.76
N MET A 83 -54.36 -26.50 -69.67
CA MET A 83 -55.69 -27.11 -69.49
C MET A 83 -56.78 -26.07 -69.26
N TRP A 84 -58.00 -26.35 -69.72
CA TRP A 84 -59.22 -25.60 -69.40
C TRP A 84 -60.28 -26.54 -68.82
N THR A 85 -61.08 -26.02 -67.89
CA THR A 85 -62.06 -26.82 -67.14
C THR A 85 -63.47 -26.29 -67.36
N LEU A 86 -64.39 -27.18 -67.72
CA LEU A 86 -65.83 -26.94 -67.84
C LEU A 86 -66.56 -27.52 -66.62
N TYR A 87 -67.33 -26.68 -65.93
CA TYR A 87 -68.23 -27.12 -64.86
C TYR A 87 -69.68 -27.11 -65.36
N TYR A 88 -70.36 -28.26 -65.29
CA TYR A 88 -71.76 -28.39 -65.68
C TYR A 88 -72.50 -29.46 -64.87
N GLY A 89 -73.72 -29.15 -64.41
CA GLY A 89 -74.60 -30.11 -63.74
C GLY A 89 -74.05 -30.73 -62.44
N GLY A 90 -73.06 -30.10 -61.80
CA GLY A 90 -72.33 -30.65 -60.65
C GLY A 90 -71.15 -31.56 -61.01
N SER A 91 -70.85 -31.72 -62.30
CA SER A 91 -69.70 -32.48 -62.82
C SER A 91 -68.64 -31.56 -63.43
N THR A 92 -67.38 -31.97 -63.31
CA THR A 92 -66.19 -31.22 -63.76
C THR A 92 -65.48 -32.01 -64.86
N GLN A 93 -65.24 -31.39 -66.00
CA GLN A 93 -64.51 -31.96 -67.12
C GLN A 93 -63.32 -31.06 -67.47
N THR A 94 -62.11 -31.60 -67.43
CA THR A 94 -60.87 -30.85 -67.68
C THR A 94 -60.21 -31.41 -68.95
N GLN A 95 -59.87 -30.54 -69.90
CA GLN A 95 -59.17 -30.93 -71.13
C GLN A 95 -58.06 -29.94 -71.51
N ALA A 96 -57.14 -30.35 -72.39
CA ALA A 96 -56.07 -29.47 -72.89
C ALA A 96 -56.62 -28.29 -73.73
N LEU A 97 -55.90 -27.16 -73.76
CA LEU A 97 -56.17 -26.04 -74.68
C LEU A 97 -56.12 -26.52 -76.14
N ASN A 98 -56.97 -25.96 -77.00
CA ASN A 98 -57.24 -26.37 -78.39
C ASN A 98 -58.00 -27.70 -78.56
N SER A 99 -58.53 -28.27 -77.48
CA SER A 99 -59.40 -29.45 -77.53
C SER A 99 -60.89 -29.08 -77.42
N GLN A 100 -61.77 -30.05 -77.64
CA GLN A 100 -63.21 -29.89 -77.50
C GLN A 100 -63.74 -30.75 -76.34
N ILE A 101 -64.66 -30.19 -75.55
CA ILE A 101 -65.45 -30.95 -74.58
C ILE A 101 -66.86 -31.09 -75.13
N SER A 102 -67.27 -32.34 -75.34
CA SER A 102 -68.64 -32.72 -75.69
C SER A 102 -69.38 -33.16 -74.45
N PHE A 103 -70.59 -32.66 -74.24
CA PHE A 103 -71.47 -33.13 -73.16
C PHE A 103 -72.91 -33.23 -73.69
N THR A 104 -73.66 -34.20 -73.17
CA THR A 104 -75.03 -34.46 -73.59
C THR A 104 -75.99 -34.07 -72.48
N VAL A 105 -77.03 -33.32 -72.84
CA VAL A 105 -78.17 -33.02 -71.96
C VAL A 105 -79.43 -33.62 -72.57
N TYR A 106 -80.54 -33.69 -71.81
CA TYR A 106 -81.78 -34.42 -72.13
C TYR A 106 -82.42 -34.15 -73.52
N ASN A 107 -81.91 -33.20 -74.30
CA ASN A 107 -82.36 -32.91 -75.67
C ASN A 107 -81.20 -32.66 -76.69
N GLY A 108 -80.01 -33.24 -76.49
CA GLY A 108 -78.93 -33.27 -77.51
C GLY A 108 -77.51 -33.16 -76.96
N THR A 109 -76.52 -33.40 -77.83
CA THR A 109 -75.07 -33.26 -77.52
C THR A 109 -74.56 -31.88 -77.94
N TYR A 110 -73.84 -31.21 -77.04
CA TYR A 110 -73.25 -29.88 -77.24
C TYR A 110 -71.72 -29.99 -77.16
N THR A 111 -71.01 -29.14 -77.91
CA THR A 111 -69.54 -29.10 -77.96
C THR A 111 -69.01 -27.69 -77.71
N LEU A 112 -68.09 -27.55 -76.76
CA LEU A 112 -67.33 -26.33 -76.50
C LEU A 112 -65.87 -26.54 -76.89
N ALA A 113 -65.28 -25.56 -77.59
CA ALA A 113 -63.89 -25.58 -78.01
C ALA A 113 -63.17 -24.35 -77.45
N ALA A 114 -62.13 -24.55 -76.66
CA ALA A 114 -61.24 -23.46 -76.23
C ALA A 114 -60.00 -23.45 -77.12
N GLN A 115 -59.74 -22.34 -77.82
CA GLN A 115 -58.62 -22.21 -78.75
C GLN A 115 -57.63 -21.16 -78.25
N ALA A 116 -56.37 -21.53 -78.04
CA ALA A 116 -55.29 -20.63 -77.69
C ALA A 116 -54.76 -19.93 -78.95
N ILE A 117 -54.86 -18.60 -79.02
CA ILE A 117 -54.19 -17.82 -80.06
C ILE A 117 -52.77 -17.53 -79.58
N ASN A 118 -51.80 -18.28 -80.11
CA ASN A 118 -50.40 -18.12 -79.72
C ASN A 118 -49.76 -16.95 -80.49
N LEU A 119 -49.54 -15.83 -79.79
CA LEU A 119 -48.79 -14.66 -80.32
C LEU A 119 -47.37 -14.53 -79.74
N GLY A 120 -46.82 -15.60 -79.17
CA GLY A 120 -45.35 -15.76 -79.08
C GLY A 120 -44.61 -15.16 -77.87
N LYS A 121 -45.23 -14.97 -76.69
CA LYS A 121 -44.51 -14.77 -75.41
C LYS A 121 -45.27 -15.43 -74.24
N GLN A 122 -44.54 -15.90 -73.21
CA GLN A 122 -45.09 -16.56 -72.01
C GLN A 122 -46.30 -15.80 -71.44
N LEU A 123 -47.44 -16.48 -71.28
CA LEU A 123 -48.75 -15.87 -71.02
C LEU A 123 -49.32 -16.28 -69.65
N PHE A 124 -49.64 -15.29 -68.81
CA PHE A 124 -50.79 -15.37 -67.91
C PHE A 124 -52.01 -14.88 -68.70
N LEU A 125 -53.05 -15.70 -68.78
CA LEU A 125 -54.23 -15.48 -69.63
C LEU A 125 -55.44 -15.05 -68.79
N CYS A 126 -55.97 -13.85 -69.05
CA CYS A 126 -57.13 -13.26 -68.37
C CYS A 126 -58.31 -13.15 -69.37
N PRO A 127 -59.58 -13.41 -68.98
CA PRO A 127 -60.72 -13.24 -69.88
C PRO A 127 -61.02 -11.76 -70.19
N GLU A 128 -61.64 -11.54 -71.35
CA GLU A 128 -61.87 -10.27 -72.05
C GLU A 128 -62.83 -9.33 -71.29
N THR A 129 -62.38 -8.79 -70.15
CA THR A 129 -62.65 -7.44 -69.62
C THR A 129 -61.97 -7.37 -68.26
N SER A 130 -61.07 -6.40 -68.11
CA SER A 130 -60.39 -6.08 -66.87
C SER A 130 -61.42 -5.67 -65.81
N ASN A 131 -61.81 -6.61 -64.96
CA ASN A 131 -62.12 -6.43 -63.53
C ASN A 131 -62.53 -7.79 -62.91
N SER A 132 -61.71 -8.27 -61.98
CA SER A 132 -62.07 -9.11 -60.84
C SER A 132 -63.30 -10.05 -60.99
N GLY A 133 -63.06 -11.32 -61.30
CA GLY A 133 -63.87 -12.44 -60.78
C GLY A 133 -65.37 -12.45 -61.12
N VAL A 134 -65.75 -12.16 -62.37
CA VAL A 134 -67.16 -12.20 -62.80
C VAL A 134 -67.47 -13.52 -63.53
N TYR A 135 -68.57 -14.18 -63.10
CA TYR A 135 -69.16 -15.36 -63.72
C TYR A 135 -69.80 -15.00 -65.07
N TYR A 136 -69.45 -15.70 -66.15
CA TYR A 136 -70.09 -15.51 -67.44
C TYR A 136 -71.18 -16.54 -67.68
N ASN A 137 -72.42 -16.09 -67.90
CA ASN A 137 -73.54 -16.94 -68.30
C ASN A 137 -73.75 -16.80 -69.80
N TYR A 138 -73.31 -17.78 -70.59
CA TYR A 138 -73.56 -17.80 -72.03
C TYR A 138 -74.77 -18.69 -72.35
N SER A 139 -75.74 -18.16 -73.11
CA SER A 139 -76.87 -18.94 -73.64
C SER A 139 -76.53 -19.41 -75.06
N VAL A 140 -76.33 -20.71 -75.26
CA VAL A 140 -76.02 -21.28 -76.59
C VAL A 140 -77.20 -22.09 -77.12
N PRO A 141 -77.78 -21.76 -78.28
CA PRO A 141 -78.82 -22.59 -78.93
C PRO A 141 -78.27 -23.93 -79.43
N SER A 142 -79.08 -24.99 -79.39
CA SER A 142 -78.72 -26.36 -79.81
C SER A 142 -78.16 -26.41 -81.24
N GLY A 143 -77.00 -27.06 -81.41
CA GLY A 143 -76.37 -27.35 -82.71
C GLY A 143 -75.23 -26.42 -83.16
N ASN A 144 -74.82 -25.42 -82.37
CA ASN A 144 -73.73 -24.47 -82.73
C ASN A 144 -72.51 -24.55 -81.80
N SER A 145 -71.33 -24.18 -82.32
CA SER A 145 -70.07 -24.03 -81.56
C SER A 145 -69.85 -22.57 -81.10
N TYR A 146 -69.41 -22.35 -79.85
CA TYR A 146 -69.05 -21.03 -79.31
C TYR A 146 -67.54 -20.99 -78.95
N LYS A 147 -66.84 -19.90 -79.27
CA LYS A 147 -65.40 -19.72 -78.98
C LYS A 147 -65.21 -18.72 -77.84
N ILE A 148 -64.32 -19.04 -76.89
CA ILE A 148 -63.88 -18.14 -75.80
C ILE A 148 -62.44 -17.73 -76.07
N TYR A 149 -62.14 -16.42 -76.01
CA TYR A 149 -60.80 -15.86 -76.19
C TYR A 149 -60.19 -15.46 -74.85
N PHE A 150 -58.88 -15.65 -74.70
CA PHE A 150 -58.10 -15.17 -73.56
C PHE A 150 -56.94 -14.30 -74.06
N TYR A 151 -56.63 -13.21 -73.36
CA TYR A 151 -55.56 -12.26 -73.75
C TYR A 151 -54.45 -12.16 -72.68
N PRO A 152 -53.22 -11.75 -73.06
CA PRO A 152 -52.14 -11.45 -72.11
C PRO A 152 -52.51 -10.30 -71.15
N CYS A 153 -52.41 -10.55 -69.85
CA CYS A 153 -52.47 -9.49 -68.84
C CYS A 153 -51.22 -8.58 -68.96
N GLN A 154 -51.40 -7.25 -68.97
CA GLN A 154 -50.29 -6.29 -68.88
C GLN A 154 -49.70 -6.37 -67.46
N LEU A 155 -48.42 -6.75 -67.36
CA LEU A 155 -47.68 -6.76 -66.11
C LEU A 155 -46.91 -5.45 -65.99
N GLU A 156 -47.03 -4.80 -64.84
CA GLU A 156 -46.25 -3.63 -64.52
C GLU A 156 -45.08 -4.01 -63.60
N THR A 157 -43.96 -3.30 -63.75
CA THR A 157 -42.77 -3.54 -62.94
C THR A 157 -42.78 -2.59 -61.74
N THR A 158 -43.05 -3.14 -60.55
CA THR A 158 -42.99 -2.42 -59.28
C THR A 158 -41.61 -2.59 -58.66
N THR A 159 -40.99 -1.49 -58.23
CA THR A 159 -39.66 -1.53 -57.61
C THR A 159 -39.71 -1.03 -56.16
N PHE A 160 -39.08 -1.75 -55.25
CA PHE A 160 -38.80 -1.28 -53.90
C PHE A 160 -37.31 -1.02 -53.77
N THR A 161 -36.94 0.13 -53.23
CA THR A 161 -35.54 0.52 -53.02
C THR A 161 -35.28 0.67 -51.54
N GLU A 162 -34.21 0.04 -51.03
CA GLU A 162 -33.77 0.26 -49.65
C GLU A 162 -32.66 1.28 -49.58
N THR A 163 -32.62 2.01 -48.47
CA THR A 163 -31.49 2.83 -48.07
C THR A 163 -31.22 2.65 -46.57
N GLY A 164 -29.96 2.52 -46.20
CA GLY A 164 -29.52 2.48 -44.79
C GLY A 164 -29.02 1.12 -44.32
N LEU A 165 -29.12 0.07 -45.16
CA LEU A 165 -28.44 -1.20 -44.89
C LEU A 165 -26.99 -1.18 -45.42
N PRO A 166 -26.05 -1.90 -44.76
CA PRO A 166 -24.72 -2.13 -45.30
C PRO A 166 -24.76 -2.90 -46.62
N SER A 167 -23.82 -2.62 -47.53
CA SER A 167 -23.73 -3.30 -48.84
C SER A 167 -23.65 -4.83 -48.69
N GLY A 168 -24.58 -5.55 -49.32
CA GLY A 168 -24.65 -7.02 -49.26
C GLY A 168 -25.49 -7.59 -48.12
N GLN A 169 -26.01 -6.74 -47.21
CA GLN A 169 -26.93 -7.17 -46.16
C GLN A 169 -28.26 -7.66 -46.75
N LYS A 170 -28.74 -8.81 -46.27
CA LYS A 170 -30.02 -9.38 -46.73
C LYS A 170 -31.21 -8.58 -46.19
N TRP A 171 -32.19 -8.32 -47.04
CA TRP A 171 -33.51 -7.84 -46.67
C TRP A 171 -34.56 -8.52 -47.53
N ASN A 172 -35.80 -8.56 -47.05
CA ASN A 172 -36.88 -9.26 -47.72
C ASN A 172 -38.20 -8.55 -47.51
N MET A 173 -39.12 -8.80 -48.43
CA MET A 173 -40.47 -8.30 -48.33
C MET A 173 -41.47 -9.18 -49.07
N THR A 174 -42.73 -9.02 -48.68
CA THR A 174 -43.86 -9.64 -49.37
C THR A 174 -44.66 -8.56 -50.08
N TYR A 175 -45.01 -8.77 -51.35
CA TYR A 175 -45.90 -7.92 -52.15
C TYR A 175 -46.84 -8.80 -52.98
N ASP A 176 -48.15 -8.55 -52.89
CA ASP A 176 -49.18 -9.44 -53.48
C ASP A 176 -49.07 -10.91 -53.03
N GLY A 177 -48.69 -11.13 -51.76
CA GLY A 177 -48.45 -12.48 -51.24
C GLY A 177 -47.18 -13.18 -51.77
N VAL A 178 -46.45 -12.55 -52.69
CA VAL A 178 -45.16 -13.05 -53.21
C VAL A 178 -44.04 -12.56 -52.30
N PHE A 179 -43.25 -13.51 -51.77
CA PHE A 179 -42.08 -13.24 -50.93
C PHE A 179 -40.83 -13.16 -51.79
N GLU A 180 -40.06 -12.08 -51.65
CA GLU A 180 -38.76 -11.92 -52.31
C GLU A 180 -37.68 -11.50 -51.31
N LEU A 181 -36.44 -11.94 -51.56
CA LEU A 181 -35.26 -11.66 -50.75
C LEU A 181 -34.12 -11.17 -51.63
N SER A 182 -33.45 -10.09 -51.21
CA SER A 182 -32.33 -9.50 -51.94
C SER A 182 -31.17 -9.15 -51.01
N THR A 183 -29.98 -9.07 -51.58
CA THR A 183 -28.77 -8.47 -51.01
C THR A 183 -28.36 -7.18 -51.72
N SER A 184 -29.08 -6.80 -52.79
CA SER A 184 -28.91 -5.51 -53.47
C SER A 184 -29.84 -4.46 -52.84
N ASN A 185 -29.70 -3.20 -53.27
CA ASN A 185 -30.55 -2.11 -52.79
C ASN A 185 -31.97 -2.10 -53.39
N SER A 186 -32.36 -3.10 -54.19
CA SER A 186 -33.65 -3.12 -54.86
C SER A 186 -34.30 -4.50 -54.91
N LEU A 187 -35.62 -4.52 -54.77
CA LEU A 187 -36.49 -5.66 -55.03
C LEU A 187 -37.49 -5.31 -56.13
N ILE A 188 -37.67 -6.19 -57.11
CA ILE A 188 -38.50 -5.94 -58.29
C ILE A 188 -39.59 -7.00 -58.38
N PHE A 189 -40.85 -6.55 -58.46
CA PHE A 189 -42.02 -7.40 -58.63
C PHE A 189 -42.69 -7.10 -59.97
N LYS A 190 -43.10 -8.15 -60.70
CA LYS A 190 -43.87 -8.03 -61.94
C LYS A 190 -45.26 -8.61 -61.72
N VAL A 191 -46.23 -7.74 -61.54
CA VAL A 191 -47.61 -8.11 -61.18
C VAL A 191 -48.61 -7.40 -62.08
N PRO A 192 -49.84 -7.93 -62.22
CA PRO A 192 -50.91 -7.26 -62.95
C PRO A 192 -51.23 -5.87 -62.41
N ILE A 193 -51.90 -5.05 -63.22
CA ILE A 193 -52.30 -3.69 -62.82
C ILE A 193 -53.38 -3.74 -61.72
N ALA A 194 -52.95 -3.71 -60.46
CA ALA A 194 -53.79 -3.52 -59.28
C ALA A 194 -53.02 -2.86 -58.11
N LYS A 195 -53.73 -2.61 -57.00
CA LYS A 195 -53.17 -2.12 -55.73
C LYS A 195 -52.99 -3.29 -54.76
N TYR A 196 -51.75 -3.53 -54.34
CA TYR A 196 -51.41 -4.66 -53.49
C TYR A 196 -50.81 -4.21 -52.15
N ALA A 197 -51.03 -4.99 -51.09
CA ALA A 197 -50.38 -4.78 -49.81
C ALA A 197 -48.92 -5.24 -49.87
N PHE A 198 -48.05 -4.54 -49.14
CA PHE A 198 -46.67 -4.95 -48.90
C PHE A 198 -46.34 -4.99 -47.40
N SER A 199 -45.41 -5.86 -47.02
CA SER A 199 -44.84 -5.94 -45.67
C SER A 199 -43.35 -6.27 -45.75
N ILE A 200 -42.52 -5.58 -44.97
CA ILE A 200 -41.09 -5.77 -44.88
C ILE A 200 -40.75 -6.34 -43.51
N ASN A 201 -39.94 -7.40 -43.46
CA ASN A 201 -39.46 -7.93 -42.19
C ASN A 201 -38.28 -7.10 -41.67
N LYS A 202 -38.20 -6.98 -40.35
CA LYS A 202 -37.06 -6.34 -39.67
C LYS A 202 -35.75 -7.04 -40.04
N SER A 203 -34.74 -6.28 -40.48
CA SER A 203 -33.39 -6.81 -40.70
C SER A 203 -32.59 -6.73 -39.40
N ASN A 204 -31.62 -7.63 -39.19
CA ASN A 204 -30.90 -7.76 -37.93
C ASN A 204 -30.21 -6.43 -37.53
N GLY A 205 -30.70 -5.77 -36.48
CA GLY A 205 -30.19 -4.47 -36.01
C GLY A 205 -30.77 -3.24 -36.72
N TYR A 206 -31.73 -3.36 -37.64
CA TYR A 206 -32.28 -2.23 -38.41
C TYR A 206 -33.83 -2.25 -38.49
N GLU A 207 -34.45 -1.09 -38.28
CA GLU A 207 -35.91 -0.89 -38.39
C GLU A 207 -36.29 -0.26 -39.75
N PRO A 208 -37.16 -0.90 -40.56
CA PRO A 208 -37.64 -0.36 -41.83
C PRO A 208 -38.75 0.67 -41.65
N ASN A 209 -38.73 1.75 -42.44
CA ASN A 209 -39.80 2.74 -42.53
C ASN A 209 -40.08 3.12 -44.00
N PRO A 210 -41.31 2.92 -44.52
CA PRO A 210 -42.44 2.24 -43.87
C PRO A 210 -42.23 0.72 -43.79
N ALA A 211 -42.64 0.06 -42.70
CA ALA A 211 -42.54 -1.41 -42.55
C ALA A 211 -43.66 -2.19 -43.25
N SER A 212 -44.76 -1.53 -43.61
CA SER A 212 -45.88 -2.10 -44.37
C SER A 212 -46.70 -1.00 -45.04
N GLY A 213 -47.54 -1.37 -46.01
CA GLY A 213 -48.39 -0.42 -46.71
C GLY A 213 -49.13 -1.04 -47.90
N ALA A 214 -49.65 -0.21 -48.80
CA ALA A 214 -50.24 -0.67 -50.05
C ALA A 214 -49.77 0.21 -51.22
N LEU A 215 -49.29 -0.44 -52.29
CA LEU A 215 -48.67 0.22 -53.43
C LEU A 215 -49.32 -0.24 -54.74
N GLN A 216 -49.66 0.73 -55.60
CA GLN A 216 -50.13 0.45 -56.96
C GLN A 216 -48.98 -0.15 -57.77
N SER A 217 -49.27 -1.22 -58.50
CA SER A 217 -48.33 -1.84 -59.44
C SER A 217 -47.78 -0.83 -60.47
N GLY A 218 -46.50 -0.97 -60.83
CA GLY A 218 -45.78 -0.05 -61.72
C GLY A 218 -45.15 1.18 -61.04
N GLN A 219 -45.32 1.32 -59.72
CA GLN A 219 -44.72 2.40 -58.93
C GLN A 219 -43.40 1.97 -58.30
N THR A 220 -42.63 2.98 -57.83
CA THR A 220 -41.44 2.76 -57.00
C THR A 220 -41.68 3.25 -55.58
N GLN A 221 -41.26 2.46 -54.58
CA GLN A 221 -41.34 2.82 -53.17
C GLN A 221 -39.97 2.73 -52.51
N SER A 222 -39.59 3.75 -51.75
CA SER A 222 -38.35 3.74 -50.95
C SER A 222 -38.63 3.30 -49.51
N ILE A 223 -37.73 2.48 -48.96
CA ILE A 223 -37.75 1.95 -47.59
C ILE A 223 -36.45 2.38 -46.91
N THR A 224 -36.55 3.15 -45.83
CA THR A 224 -35.37 3.56 -45.06
C THR A 224 -35.17 2.62 -43.87
N PHE A 225 -34.00 2.01 -43.76
CA PHE A 225 -33.58 1.22 -42.61
C PHE A 225 -32.75 2.07 -41.66
N THR A 226 -33.15 2.14 -40.39
CA THR A 226 -32.42 2.88 -39.35
C THR A 226 -31.80 1.92 -38.32
N PRO A 227 -30.53 2.12 -37.91
CA PRO A 227 -29.90 1.28 -36.89
C PRO A 227 -30.67 1.33 -35.56
N THR A 228 -30.88 0.19 -34.93
CA THR A 228 -31.43 0.08 -33.58
C THR A 228 -30.28 0.19 -32.57
N ILE A 229 -30.19 1.31 -31.84
CA ILE A 229 -29.16 1.50 -30.79
C ILE A 229 -29.58 0.72 -29.53
N VAL A 230 -28.73 -0.20 -29.08
CA VAL A 230 -28.87 -0.87 -27.77
C VAL A 230 -28.00 -0.13 -26.76
N TYR A 231 -28.62 0.32 -25.67
CA TYR A 231 -27.90 0.93 -24.55
C TYR A 231 -27.63 -0.13 -23.49
N VAL A 232 -26.42 -0.12 -22.95
CA VAL A 232 -26.03 -0.97 -21.82
C VAL A 232 -25.67 -0.09 -20.63
N THR A 233 -26.20 -0.44 -19.45
CA THR A 233 -25.98 0.31 -18.20
C THR A 233 -24.86 -0.34 -17.39
N THR A 234 -23.74 0.35 -17.22
CA THR A 234 -22.68 -0.04 -16.26
C THR A 234 -22.93 0.64 -14.92
N THR A 235 -22.84 -0.09 -13.81
CA THR A 235 -23.13 0.42 -12.46
C THR A 235 -21.86 0.47 -11.62
N PHE A 236 -21.59 1.61 -10.99
CA PHE A 236 -20.41 1.84 -10.15
C PHE A 236 -20.80 2.15 -8.71
N TYR A 237 -20.17 1.48 -7.76
CA TYR A 237 -20.27 1.77 -6.33
C TYR A 237 -18.94 2.35 -5.82
N SER A 238 -19.01 3.40 -5.00
CA SER A 238 -17.81 4.00 -4.41
C SER A 238 -17.07 3.06 -3.45
N GLY A 239 -17.77 2.08 -2.87
CA GLY A 239 -17.26 1.25 -1.77
C GLY A 239 -17.12 1.99 -0.43
N LEU A 240 -17.56 3.25 -0.35
CA LEU A 240 -17.41 4.14 0.81
C LEU A 240 -18.74 4.48 1.48
N SER A 241 -19.75 3.62 1.36
CA SER A 241 -21.10 3.88 1.90
C SER A 241 -21.09 4.14 3.41
N GLN A 242 -20.21 3.46 4.15
CA GLN A 242 -20.03 3.65 5.60
C GLN A 242 -19.47 5.02 5.99
N TYR A 243 -18.84 5.72 5.05
CA TYR A 243 -18.25 7.05 5.28
C TYR A 243 -19.11 8.18 4.73
N ALA A 244 -20.26 7.88 4.12
CA ALA A 244 -21.12 8.86 3.45
C ALA A 244 -21.70 9.95 4.38
N SER A 245 -21.68 9.74 5.70
CA SER A 245 -22.08 10.75 6.69
C SER A 245 -20.98 11.75 7.06
N TYR A 246 -19.71 11.40 6.79
CA TYR A 246 -18.56 12.24 7.13
C TYR A 246 -18.12 13.09 5.94
N TYR A 247 -18.08 12.51 4.74
CA TYR A 247 -17.78 13.28 3.54
C TYR A 247 -18.99 14.14 3.15
N SER A 248 -18.81 15.46 3.12
CA SER A 248 -19.81 16.39 2.60
C SER A 248 -19.87 16.40 1.06
N GLY A 249 -18.98 15.64 0.42
CA GLY A 249 -18.75 15.61 -1.02
C GLY A 249 -19.67 14.66 -1.78
N ASN A 250 -20.06 15.10 -2.97
CA ASN A 250 -20.50 14.22 -4.04
C ASN A 250 -19.28 13.49 -4.64
N TRP A 251 -19.48 12.41 -5.40
CA TRP A 251 -18.38 11.72 -6.07
C TRP A 251 -18.63 11.66 -7.56
N THR A 252 -17.54 11.70 -8.32
CA THR A 252 -17.55 11.76 -9.77
C THR A 252 -16.64 10.68 -10.31
N LEU A 253 -17.02 10.06 -11.42
CA LEU A 253 -16.15 9.17 -12.17
C LEU A 253 -16.16 9.52 -13.65
N VAL A 254 -15.08 9.18 -14.34
CA VAL A 254 -14.99 9.25 -15.80
C VAL A 254 -14.85 7.83 -16.34
N TYR A 255 -15.80 7.39 -17.15
CA TYR A 255 -15.86 6.08 -17.80
C TYR A 255 -16.13 6.26 -19.29
N ASP A 256 -15.23 5.76 -20.15
CA ASP A 256 -15.34 5.89 -21.62
C ASP A 256 -15.59 7.34 -22.08
N GLY A 257 -14.88 8.30 -21.47
CA GLY A 257 -15.07 9.74 -21.73
C GLY A 257 -16.36 10.36 -21.17
N VAL A 258 -17.27 9.57 -20.60
CA VAL A 258 -18.50 10.03 -19.97
C VAL A 258 -18.28 10.27 -18.48
N THR A 259 -18.61 11.47 -18.02
CA THR A 259 -18.55 11.83 -16.59
C THR A 259 -19.88 11.54 -15.91
N GLY A 260 -19.87 10.69 -14.89
CA GLY A 260 -21.01 10.49 -13.97
C GLY A 260 -20.73 11.13 -12.62
N THR A 261 -21.76 11.71 -12.00
CA THR A 261 -21.67 12.31 -10.66
C THR A 261 -22.86 11.88 -9.82
N ASN A 262 -22.64 11.57 -8.54
CA ASN A 262 -23.73 11.32 -7.59
C ASN A 262 -23.53 12.14 -6.32
N THR A 263 -24.63 12.69 -5.80
CA THR A 263 -24.65 13.55 -4.61
C THR A 263 -24.29 12.84 -3.31
N SER A 264 -24.12 11.52 -3.32
CA SER A 264 -23.77 10.74 -2.14
C SER A 264 -22.86 9.57 -2.49
N LEU A 265 -21.84 9.35 -1.66
CA LEU A 265 -20.97 8.16 -1.73
C LEU A 265 -21.75 6.85 -1.51
N ALA A 266 -22.88 6.87 -0.82
CA ALA A 266 -23.68 5.67 -0.59
C ALA A 266 -24.50 5.23 -1.82
N LYS A 267 -24.66 6.11 -2.82
CA LYS A 267 -25.47 5.83 -4.00
C LYS A 267 -24.60 5.49 -5.21
N PRO A 268 -24.97 4.48 -6.02
CA PRO A 268 -24.21 4.12 -7.20
C PRO A 268 -24.33 5.17 -8.32
N ILE A 269 -23.36 5.20 -9.22
CA ILE A 269 -23.41 5.94 -10.49
C ILE A 269 -23.73 4.95 -11.61
N HIS A 270 -24.68 5.29 -12.48
CA HIS A 270 -25.02 4.52 -13.66
C HIS A 270 -24.57 5.26 -14.91
N ILE A 271 -23.76 4.63 -15.76
CA ILE A 271 -23.34 5.17 -17.06
C ILE A 271 -23.98 4.33 -18.17
N LEU A 272 -24.68 5.00 -19.09
CA LEU A 272 -25.24 4.41 -20.30
C LEU A 272 -24.21 4.53 -21.43
N THR A 273 -23.84 3.41 -22.04
CA THR A 273 -22.96 3.37 -23.22
C THR A 273 -23.71 2.75 -24.40
N SER A 274 -23.50 3.28 -25.61
CA SER A 274 -24.12 2.79 -26.85
C SER A 274 -23.20 1.79 -27.55
N ASN A 275 -23.01 0.61 -26.96
CA ASN A 275 -22.20 -0.46 -27.54
C ASN A 275 -22.95 -1.80 -27.38
N ASP A 276 -23.14 -2.54 -28.49
CA ASP A 276 -23.74 -3.88 -28.46
C ASP A 276 -22.74 -4.99 -28.03
N GLN A 277 -21.47 -4.61 -27.88
CA GLN A 277 -20.35 -5.49 -27.57
C GLN A 277 -19.75 -5.19 -26.20
N SER A 278 -19.37 -6.26 -25.51
CA SER A 278 -18.61 -6.24 -24.26
C SER A 278 -17.22 -5.63 -24.51
N GLN A 279 -17.01 -4.40 -24.05
CA GLN A 279 -15.74 -3.68 -24.13
C GLN A 279 -15.33 -3.21 -22.74
N SER A 280 -14.04 -3.01 -22.50
CA SER A 280 -13.54 -2.59 -21.19
C SER A 280 -12.72 -1.31 -21.28
N TYR A 281 -12.99 -0.38 -20.36
CA TYR A 281 -12.36 0.95 -20.34
C TYR A 281 -11.73 1.24 -18.96
N PRO A 282 -10.65 2.03 -18.89
CA PRO A 282 -10.11 2.49 -17.62
C PRO A 282 -11.10 3.46 -16.95
N VAL A 283 -11.13 3.44 -15.62
CA VAL A 283 -12.03 4.29 -14.82
C VAL A 283 -11.25 4.97 -13.72
N THR A 284 -11.46 6.28 -13.58
CA THR A 284 -10.96 7.03 -12.42
C THR A 284 -12.14 7.70 -11.73
N ALA A 285 -12.25 7.48 -10.42
CA ALA A 285 -13.23 8.07 -9.55
C ALA A 285 -12.56 9.06 -8.58
N TYR A 286 -13.30 10.10 -8.21
CA TYR A 286 -12.87 11.19 -7.35
C TYR A 286 -13.94 11.47 -6.30
N ILE A 287 -13.53 11.81 -5.08
CA ILE A 287 -14.42 12.39 -4.08
C ILE A 287 -14.30 13.91 -4.23
N ASN A 288 -15.37 14.59 -4.62
CA ASN A 288 -15.29 16.01 -4.92
C ASN A 288 -15.07 16.82 -3.64
N ASN A 289 -14.26 17.88 -3.75
CA ASN A 289 -13.76 18.72 -2.64
C ASN A 289 -12.73 18.05 -1.73
N TYR A 290 -12.31 16.81 -2.02
CA TYR A 290 -11.25 16.11 -1.31
C TYR A 290 -10.17 15.69 -2.32
N VAL A 291 -8.91 15.63 -1.88
CA VAL A 291 -7.80 15.12 -2.69
C VAL A 291 -7.78 13.59 -2.63
N CYS A 292 -8.87 12.97 -3.11
CA CYS A 292 -9.10 11.54 -3.07
C CYS A 292 -9.42 11.00 -4.47
N ASN A 293 -8.70 9.97 -4.92
CA ASN A 293 -9.01 9.28 -6.16
C ASN A 293 -8.85 7.75 -6.05
N ALA A 294 -9.60 7.03 -6.87
CA ALA A 294 -9.45 5.59 -7.07
C ALA A 294 -9.42 5.30 -8.57
N LYS A 295 -8.46 4.47 -9.00
CA LYS A 295 -8.25 4.16 -10.42
C LYS A 295 -8.25 2.66 -10.65
N THR A 296 -8.86 2.24 -11.75
CA THR A 296 -8.77 0.87 -12.28
C THR A 296 -8.46 0.89 -13.76
N SER A 297 -7.69 -0.09 -14.22
CA SER A 297 -7.23 -0.19 -15.60
C SER A 297 -8.32 -0.63 -16.56
N SER A 298 -9.35 -1.35 -16.10
CA SER A 298 -10.34 -1.96 -16.98
C SER A 298 -11.64 -2.30 -16.24
N VAL A 299 -12.76 -1.76 -16.73
CA VAL A 299 -14.14 -2.15 -16.32
C VAL A 299 -14.97 -2.42 -17.56
N THR A 300 -15.56 -3.61 -17.61
CA THR A 300 -16.36 -4.10 -18.74
C THR A 300 -17.75 -3.45 -18.79
N THR A 301 -18.22 -3.09 -19.98
CA THR A 301 -19.55 -2.52 -20.22
C THR A 301 -20.66 -3.46 -19.72
N GLY A 302 -21.69 -2.89 -19.09
CA GLY A 302 -22.82 -3.63 -18.52
C GLY A 302 -22.54 -4.38 -17.21
N SER A 303 -21.33 -4.27 -16.66
CA SER A 303 -20.98 -4.87 -15.37
C SER A 303 -21.31 -3.96 -14.17
N THR A 304 -21.15 -4.54 -12.98
CA THR A 304 -21.15 -3.80 -11.71
C THR A 304 -19.72 -3.77 -11.15
N TYR A 305 -19.23 -2.58 -10.81
CA TYR A 305 -17.89 -2.40 -10.24
C TYR A 305 -17.92 -1.62 -8.93
N THR A 306 -17.16 -2.06 -7.93
CA THR A 306 -17.05 -1.41 -6.62
C THR A 306 -15.59 -1.02 -6.37
N PHE A 307 -15.33 0.26 -6.11
CA PHE A 307 -14.00 0.74 -5.76
C PHE A 307 -13.63 0.34 -4.32
N SER A 308 -12.37 -0.05 -4.07
CA SER A 308 -11.86 -0.37 -2.74
C SER A 308 -10.55 0.35 -2.39
N ASN A 309 -9.76 0.74 -3.39
CA ASN A 309 -8.39 1.26 -3.22
C ASN A 309 -8.35 2.77 -3.49
N TRP A 310 -8.96 3.54 -2.59
CA TRP A 310 -8.90 5.01 -2.63
C TRP A 310 -7.58 5.51 -2.05
N ASN A 311 -6.92 6.41 -2.76
CA ASN A 311 -5.73 7.14 -2.32
C ASN A 311 -6.15 8.59 -2.03
N CYS A 312 -5.97 9.02 -0.78
CA CYS A 312 -6.39 10.31 -0.27
C CYS A 312 -5.22 11.05 0.38
N ILE A 313 -4.95 12.28 -0.07
CA ILE A 313 -3.88 13.12 0.48
C ILE A 313 -4.49 14.19 1.39
N THR A 314 -4.39 14.01 2.71
CA THR A 314 -4.81 15.00 3.70
C THR A 314 -3.70 16.02 3.92
N LEU A 315 -4.01 17.32 3.83
CA LEU A 315 -3.04 18.40 4.04
C LEU A 315 -3.21 19.01 5.44
N PHE A 316 -2.23 18.78 6.32
CA PHE A 316 -2.13 19.51 7.57
C PHE A 316 -1.30 20.77 7.35
N SER A 317 -1.71 21.87 7.98
CA SER A 317 -0.97 23.13 8.01
C SER A 317 -0.79 23.59 9.45
N GLU A 318 0.31 24.31 9.71
CA GLU A 318 0.50 25.03 10.96
C GLU A 318 0.53 26.54 10.74
N SER A 319 0.19 27.26 11.80
CA SER A 319 0.40 28.70 11.89
C SER A 319 0.80 29.08 13.31
N GLY A 320 1.70 30.05 13.43
CA GLY A 320 2.12 30.60 14.72
C GLY A 320 3.44 30.04 15.26
N LEU A 321 4.06 29.04 14.60
CA LEU A 321 5.43 28.65 14.89
C LEU A 321 6.44 29.52 14.12
N PRO A 322 7.64 29.76 14.68
CA PRO A 322 8.75 30.35 13.94
C PRO A 322 9.15 29.51 12.72
N ILE A 323 9.77 30.15 11.72
CA ILE A 323 10.27 29.47 10.52
C ILE A 323 11.24 28.34 10.90
N ASP A 324 11.17 27.23 10.16
CA ASP A 324 11.99 26.02 10.33
C ASP A 324 11.82 25.28 11.67
N LYS A 325 10.82 25.65 12.50
CA LYS A 325 10.50 24.89 13.71
C LYS A 325 9.81 23.58 13.35
N ASN A 326 10.34 22.49 13.89
CA ASN A 326 9.72 21.18 13.74
C ASN A 326 8.39 21.13 14.49
N TRP A 327 7.35 20.65 13.82
CA TRP A 327 6.06 20.33 14.42
C TRP A 327 5.63 18.94 13.98
N ASN A 328 4.98 18.24 14.90
CA ASN A 328 4.65 16.84 14.73
C ASN A 328 3.16 16.63 14.97
N LEU A 329 2.61 15.62 14.31
CA LEU A 329 1.27 15.10 14.59
C LEU A 329 1.21 13.60 14.32
N THR A 330 0.27 12.92 14.97
CA THR A 330 -0.19 11.61 14.50
C THR A 330 -1.47 11.77 13.70
N TYR A 331 -1.62 11.00 12.61
CA TYR A 331 -2.86 10.89 11.86
C TYR A 331 -3.15 9.40 11.63
N ASN A 332 -4.33 8.94 12.06
CA ASN A 332 -4.65 7.51 12.10
C ASN A 332 -3.58 6.67 12.85
N GLY A 333 -3.00 7.24 13.92
CA GLY A 333 -1.94 6.60 14.71
C GLY A 333 -0.53 6.67 14.10
N VAL A 334 -0.37 7.13 12.86
CA VAL A 334 0.95 7.24 12.20
C VAL A 334 1.58 8.59 12.51
N PHE A 335 2.82 8.57 13.01
CA PHE A 335 3.60 9.77 13.33
C PHE A 335 4.14 10.45 12.07
N ASN A 336 3.98 11.78 11.99
CA ASN A 336 4.46 12.62 10.91
C ASN A 336 5.03 13.92 11.48
N GLY A 337 6.13 14.41 10.92
CA GLY A 337 6.80 15.64 11.35
C GLY A 337 7.39 16.41 10.17
N SER A 338 7.50 17.73 10.32
CA SER A 338 8.08 18.61 9.30
C SER A 338 8.52 19.93 9.91
N THR A 339 9.51 20.57 9.29
CA THR A 339 9.91 21.96 9.56
C THR A 339 9.21 22.97 8.64
N LYS A 340 8.53 22.48 7.59
CA LYS A 340 7.71 23.31 6.69
C LYS A 340 6.34 23.54 7.32
N SER A 341 5.67 24.63 6.97
CA SER A 341 4.32 24.96 7.46
C SER A 341 3.20 24.00 7.03
N THR A 342 3.52 22.93 6.27
CA THR A 342 2.56 21.94 5.81
C THR A 342 3.12 20.52 5.87
N ILE A 343 2.23 19.55 6.11
CA ILE A 343 2.49 18.10 6.09
C ILE A 343 1.38 17.44 5.24
N PRO A 344 1.68 16.99 4.01
CA PRO A 344 0.78 16.15 3.24
C PRO A 344 0.91 14.68 3.67
N ILE A 345 -0.20 14.03 4.04
CA ILE A 345 -0.23 12.64 4.47
C ILE A 345 -1.15 11.84 3.54
N ASN A 346 -0.64 10.75 2.97
CA ASN A 346 -1.41 9.85 2.12
C ASN A 346 -2.02 8.71 2.95
N THR A 347 -3.34 8.52 2.86
CA THR A 347 -4.08 7.44 3.53
C THR A 347 -5.14 6.84 2.61
N SER A 348 -5.75 5.73 3.04
CA SER A 348 -7.01 5.27 2.45
C SER A 348 -8.16 6.25 2.78
N ALA A 349 -9.26 6.16 2.05
CA ALA A 349 -10.45 6.94 2.35
C ALA A 349 -11.04 6.51 3.69
N GLY A 350 -11.20 7.48 4.59
CA GLY A 350 -11.77 7.26 5.92
C GLY A 350 -12.00 8.55 6.68
N TYR A 351 -12.29 8.42 7.96
CA TYR A 351 -12.43 9.52 8.91
C TYR A 351 -11.57 9.18 10.12
N TYR A 352 -10.52 9.98 10.36
CA TYR A 352 -9.45 9.60 11.27
C TYR A 352 -9.20 10.67 12.32
N LYS A 353 -8.79 10.21 13.51
CA LYS A 353 -8.28 11.08 14.57
C LYS A 353 -6.86 11.53 14.23
N PHE A 354 -6.56 12.78 14.56
CA PHE A 354 -5.20 13.28 14.63
C PHE A 354 -4.88 13.77 16.03
N LYS A 355 -3.60 13.77 16.38
CA LYS A 355 -3.09 14.37 17.60
C LYS A 355 -1.87 15.20 17.23
N TYR A 356 -1.97 16.51 17.34
CA TYR A 356 -0.80 17.38 17.22
C TYR A 356 -0.08 17.45 18.55
N PHE A 357 1.23 17.57 18.46
CA PHE A 357 2.07 17.79 19.61
C PHE A 357 2.30 19.30 19.72
N ILE A 358 2.11 19.84 20.92
CA ILE A 358 2.64 21.15 21.20
C ILE A 358 4.16 20.98 21.23
N PRO A 359 4.94 21.81 20.51
CA PRO A 359 6.34 21.97 20.84
C PRO A 359 6.40 22.60 22.23
N GLN A 360 6.30 21.79 23.29
CA GLN A 360 6.40 22.20 24.68
C GLN A 360 7.48 21.38 25.38
N ASN A 361 8.37 22.13 26.03
CA ASN A 361 8.99 21.83 27.31
C ASN A 361 9.74 20.50 27.43
N ILE A 362 11.05 20.56 27.22
CA ILE A 362 11.88 20.18 28.35
C ILE A 362 11.88 21.43 29.24
N PRO A 363 11.30 21.42 30.46
CA PRO A 363 11.77 22.37 31.45
C PRO A 363 13.26 22.09 31.55
N THR A 364 14.10 22.98 31.02
CA THR A 364 15.55 22.88 31.23
C THR A 364 15.82 23.23 32.69
N SER A 365 15.37 22.40 33.62
CA SER A 365 16.17 22.09 34.79
C SER A 365 17.20 21.07 34.30
N ASN A 366 18.45 21.51 34.27
CA ASN A 366 19.64 20.85 33.72
C ASN A 366 19.76 20.95 32.19
N GLN A 367 20.22 22.11 31.73
CA GLN A 367 21.07 22.18 30.53
C GLN A 367 22.29 21.27 30.79
N GLN A 368 22.22 20.00 30.37
CA GLN A 368 23.40 19.14 30.35
C GLN A 368 24.01 19.21 28.95
N GLN A 369 25.27 19.59 28.93
CA GLN A 369 26.11 19.61 27.74
C GLN A 369 26.18 18.19 27.18
N THR A 370 25.56 17.97 26.02
CA THR A 370 25.70 16.71 25.29
C THR A 370 26.99 16.75 24.49
N TYR A 371 27.81 15.72 24.68
CA TYR A 371 29.05 15.50 23.96
C TYR A 371 28.81 14.44 22.89
N TYR A 372 29.50 14.53 21.76
CA TYR A 372 29.43 13.53 20.72
C TYR A 372 30.75 13.37 19.98
N VAL A 373 30.95 12.23 19.34
CA VAL A 373 32.12 11.91 18.53
C VAL A 373 31.65 11.58 17.11
N PRO A 374 32.08 12.33 16.08
CA PRO A 374 31.83 11.91 14.71
C PRO A 374 32.68 10.68 14.40
N ILE A 375 32.04 9.62 13.89
CA ILE A 375 32.66 8.37 13.50
C ILE A 375 32.53 8.25 11.98
N THR A 376 33.66 8.11 11.30
CA THR A 376 33.69 7.89 9.84
C THR A 376 33.94 6.42 9.55
N ILE A 377 32.97 5.78 8.89
CA ILE A 377 33.05 4.39 8.43
C ILE A 377 33.37 4.43 6.94
N THR A 378 34.46 3.77 6.53
CA THR A 378 34.97 3.81 5.15
C THR A 378 34.99 2.42 4.55
N ASN A 379 34.26 2.25 3.44
CA ASN A 379 34.37 1.09 2.57
C ASN A 379 35.40 1.39 1.47
N SER A 380 36.64 0.97 1.67
CA SER A 380 37.74 1.15 0.70
C SER A 380 37.71 0.14 -0.45
N GLN A 381 36.71 -0.73 -0.51
CA GLN A 381 36.67 -1.88 -1.40
C GLN A 381 35.99 -1.59 -2.73
N GLY A 382 36.16 -2.50 -3.70
CA GLY A 382 35.59 -2.38 -5.05
C GLY A 382 34.09 -2.68 -5.16
N SER A 383 33.45 -3.16 -4.09
CA SER A 383 32.02 -3.49 -4.03
C SER A 383 31.35 -2.81 -2.84
N ALA A 384 30.07 -2.47 -3.00
CA ALA A 384 29.28 -1.87 -1.91
C ALA A 384 28.97 -2.92 -0.83
N THR A 385 28.77 -2.46 0.40
CA THR A 385 28.24 -3.34 1.46
C THR A 385 26.81 -3.77 1.11
N PRO A 386 26.33 -4.91 1.65
CA PRO A 386 24.91 -5.25 1.64
C PRO A 386 24.01 -4.16 2.26
N SER A 387 22.71 -4.26 2.05
CA SER A 387 21.72 -3.34 2.65
C SER A 387 20.51 -4.14 3.16
N PRO A 388 20.19 -4.12 4.46
CA PRO A 388 20.94 -3.49 5.55
C PRO A 388 22.32 -4.15 5.81
N PHE A 389 23.13 -3.53 6.66
CA PHE A 389 24.49 -4.02 6.98
C PHE A 389 24.81 -3.89 8.46
N GLN A 390 25.38 -4.94 9.05
CA GLN A 390 25.86 -4.93 10.43
C GLN A 390 27.33 -4.49 10.45
N GLN A 391 27.60 -3.32 11.01
CA GLN A 391 28.93 -2.75 11.12
C GLN A 391 29.47 -2.94 12.54
N GLU A 392 30.64 -3.57 12.64
CA GLU A 392 31.42 -3.62 13.88
C GLU A 392 32.10 -2.26 14.14
N VAL A 393 32.02 -1.78 15.37
CA VAL A 393 32.67 -0.54 15.84
C VAL A 393 33.40 -0.85 17.13
N VAL A 394 34.73 -0.84 17.08
CA VAL A 394 35.60 -1.02 18.25
C VAL A 394 36.00 0.35 18.79
N VAL A 395 35.57 0.65 20.02
CA VAL A 395 35.77 1.92 20.71
C VAL A 395 36.79 1.72 21.85
N ASP A 396 37.77 2.62 21.96
CA ASP A 396 38.55 2.77 23.20
C ASP A 396 37.72 3.63 24.18
N SER A 397 36.88 2.98 24.98
CA SER A 397 36.04 3.65 25.98
C SER A 397 36.85 4.41 27.03
N ALA A 398 38.11 4.02 27.29
CA ALA A 398 38.98 4.73 28.24
C ALA A 398 39.30 6.16 27.77
N ASP A 399 39.36 6.42 26.46
CA ASP A 399 39.48 7.78 25.90
C ASP A 399 38.26 8.65 26.20
N TYR A 400 37.09 8.03 26.40
CA TYR A 400 35.81 8.71 26.63
C TYR A 400 35.31 8.55 28.07
N GLN A 401 36.14 8.08 28.99
CA GLN A 401 35.77 7.82 30.39
C GLN A 401 35.18 9.04 31.13
N ASN A 402 35.42 10.26 30.65
CA ASN A 402 34.84 11.50 31.20
C ASN A 402 33.39 11.73 30.75
N TYR A 403 32.96 11.08 29.67
CA TYR A 403 31.64 11.23 29.04
C TYR A 403 30.78 9.99 29.24
N GLU A 404 31.38 8.80 29.22
CA GLU A 404 30.67 7.53 29.41
C GLU A 404 30.34 7.25 30.88
N ALA A 405 29.16 6.69 31.12
CA ALA A 405 28.78 6.05 32.37
C ALA A 405 29.64 4.80 32.57
N SER A 406 29.87 4.39 33.82
CA SER A 406 30.75 3.26 34.11
C SER A 406 30.34 1.95 33.44
N ASN A 407 29.05 1.80 33.10
CA ASN A 407 28.45 0.65 32.43
C ASN A 407 28.02 0.97 30.98
N LEU A 408 28.44 2.11 30.42
CA LEU A 408 28.18 2.55 29.05
C LEU A 408 26.70 2.75 28.67
N GLN A 409 25.77 2.70 29.63
CA GLN A 409 24.33 2.83 29.37
C GLN A 409 23.89 4.20 28.86
N ASN A 410 24.78 5.20 28.85
CA ASN A 410 24.50 6.55 28.37
C ASN A 410 25.00 6.81 26.94
N VAL A 411 25.37 5.77 26.19
CA VAL A 411 25.89 5.88 24.82
C VAL A 411 24.82 5.50 23.80
N GLU A 412 24.66 6.29 22.74
CA GLU A 412 23.85 5.95 21.57
C GLU A 412 24.53 6.34 20.25
N PHE A 413 24.06 5.77 19.14
CA PHE A 413 24.59 6.05 17.80
C PHE A 413 23.52 6.65 16.89
N LEU A 414 23.89 7.68 16.13
CA LEU A 414 22.98 8.49 15.33
C LEU A 414 23.53 8.68 13.91
N TYR A 415 22.63 8.70 12.92
CA TYR A 415 22.95 9.26 11.61
C TYR A 415 23.04 10.79 11.67
N SER A 416 23.58 11.40 10.62
CA SER A 416 23.65 12.87 10.47
C SER A 416 22.31 13.61 10.48
N ASN A 417 21.21 12.90 10.24
CA ASN A 417 19.85 13.44 10.33
C ASN A 417 19.23 13.30 11.74
N GLY A 418 19.98 12.77 12.73
CA GLY A 418 19.54 12.56 14.10
C GLY A 418 18.70 11.29 14.32
N GLN A 419 18.62 10.39 13.32
CA GLN A 419 17.95 9.10 13.50
C GLN A 419 18.87 8.13 14.25
N ILE A 420 18.33 7.48 15.29
CA ILE A 420 19.02 6.42 16.07
C ILE A 420 19.32 5.22 15.18
N ILE A 421 20.55 4.71 15.31
CA ILE A 421 21.04 3.50 14.68
C ILE A 421 20.90 2.37 15.72
N PRO A 422 20.18 1.28 15.42
CA PRO A 422 20.14 0.13 16.31
C PRO A 422 21.55 -0.35 16.66
N SER A 423 21.86 -0.46 17.95
CA SER A 423 23.21 -0.73 18.44
C SER A 423 23.23 -1.74 19.58
N TRP A 424 24.05 -2.77 19.42
CA TRP A 424 24.19 -3.86 20.38
C TRP A 424 25.62 -3.89 20.93
N LEU A 425 25.78 -3.66 22.23
CA LEU A 425 27.05 -3.74 22.96
C LEU A 425 27.43 -5.21 23.19
N GLU A 426 28.47 -5.69 22.52
CA GLU A 426 28.89 -7.08 22.59
C GLU A 426 29.76 -7.40 23.82
N SER A 427 30.76 -6.55 24.06
CA SER A 427 31.81 -6.76 25.04
C SER A 427 32.49 -5.45 25.43
N GLY A 428 33.25 -5.49 26.53
CA GLY A 428 33.94 -4.31 27.03
C GLY A 428 33.02 -3.28 27.68
N ALA A 429 31.92 -3.71 28.30
CA ALA A 429 30.90 -2.88 28.98
C ALA A 429 31.41 -2.14 30.23
N SER A 430 32.46 -1.32 30.05
CA SER A 430 33.11 -0.52 31.06
C SER A 430 33.71 0.74 30.42
N SER A 431 33.53 1.90 31.06
CA SER A 431 34.15 3.16 30.63
C SER A 431 35.67 3.18 30.77
N SER A 432 36.29 2.11 31.26
CA SER A 432 37.74 1.92 31.33
C SER A 432 38.26 0.88 30.33
N SER A 433 37.39 0.30 29.51
CA SER A 433 37.77 -0.66 28.48
C SER A 433 38.52 0.05 27.36
N THR A 434 39.61 -0.57 26.87
CA THR A 434 40.33 -0.11 25.68
C THR A 434 39.81 -0.75 24.39
N GLN A 435 38.89 -1.72 24.53
CA GLN A 435 38.29 -2.47 23.43
C GLN A 435 36.83 -2.76 23.79
N THR A 436 35.97 -1.80 23.51
CA THR A 436 34.52 -1.92 23.61
C THR A 436 33.96 -2.21 22.23
N ILE A 437 33.23 -3.30 22.06
CA ILE A 437 32.72 -3.71 20.75
C ILE A 437 31.22 -3.42 20.67
N TYR A 438 30.83 -2.57 19.73
CA TYR A 438 29.45 -2.33 19.36
C TYR A 438 29.17 -2.86 17.95
N TRP A 439 27.98 -3.43 17.76
CA TRP A 439 27.45 -3.76 16.44
C TRP A 439 26.30 -2.83 16.08
N LEU A 440 26.40 -2.19 14.92
CA LEU A 440 25.43 -1.20 14.45
C LEU A 440 24.70 -1.69 13.21
N LYS A 441 23.36 -1.59 13.17
CA LYS A 441 22.58 -1.92 11.95
C LYS A 441 22.41 -0.70 11.05
N LEU A 442 23.27 -0.62 10.05
CA LEU A 442 23.20 0.39 9.02
C LEU A 442 22.05 0.07 8.05
N ALA A 443 21.11 1.00 7.89
CA ALA A 443 19.90 0.81 7.09
C ALA A 443 20.19 0.84 5.58
N SER A 444 21.27 1.51 5.17
CA SER A 444 21.69 1.68 3.78
C SER A 444 23.09 1.12 3.57
N SER A 445 23.36 0.65 2.35
CA SER A 445 24.70 0.24 1.95
C SER A 445 25.69 1.40 1.95
N ILE A 446 26.97 1.09 2.17
CA ILE A 446 28.10 1.99 1.95
C ILE A 446 28.68 1.66 0.56
N PRO A 447 28.54 2.56 -0.43
CA PRO A 447 29.08 2.33 -1.77
C PRO A 447 30.58 2.03 -1.79
N ALA A 448 31.03 1.35 -2.84
CA ALA A 448 32.45 1.08 -3.09
C ALA A 448 33.29 2.37 -3.07
N GLY A 449 34.43 2.35 -2.40
CA GLY A 449 35.35 3.49 -2.30
C GLY A 449 34.77 4.73 -1.62
N SER A 450 33.75 4.58 -0.76
CA SER A 450 33.05 5.71 -0.13
C SER A 450 33.01 5.58 1.40
N SER A 451 32.62 6.67 2.06
CA SER A 451 32.50 6.73 3.51
C SER A 451 31.16 7.33 3.92
N ILE A 452 30.69 6.96 5.10
CA ILE A 452 29.59 7.61 5.80
C ILE A 452 30.10 8.16 7.14
N THR A 453 29.43 9.19 7.65
CA THR A 453 29.67 9.71 8.99
C THR A 453 28.43 9.49 9.84
N ILE A 454 28.63 8.82 10.96
CA ILE A 454 27.67 8.65 12.05
C ILE A 454 28.21 9.37 13.29
N TYR A 455 27.41 9.41 14.36
CA TYR A 455 27.77 10.11 15.58
C TYR A 455 27.52 9.19 16.77
N MET A 456 28.51 9.07 17.66
CA MET A 456 28.36 8.47 18.97
C MET A 456 28.08 9.59 19.97
N GLU A 457 26.90 9.57 20.58
CA GLU A 457 26.42 10.59 21.50
C GLU A 457 26.50 10.08 22.94
N PHE A 458 26.87 10.98 23.86
CA PHE A 458 26.89 10.72 25.29
C PHE A 458 25.77 11.49 25.97
N ALA A 459 24.73 10.77 26.39
CA ALA A 459 23.77 11.28 27.36
C ALA A 459 24.45 11.50 28.72
N PRO A 460 23.82 12.19 29.68
CA PRO A 460 24.34 12.28 31.04
C PRO A 460 24.70 10.91 31.61
N LYS A 461 25.78 10.80 32.39
CA LYS A 461 26.23 9.51 32.96
C LYS A 461 25.21 8.81 33.86
N THR A 462 24.19 9.53 34.31
CA THR A 462 23.06 9.01 35.10
C THR A 462 21.92 8.47 34.26
N THR A 463 21.98 8.64 32.94
CA THR A 463 20.95 8.20 32.00
C THR A 463 21.21 6.75 31.59
N ASN A 464 20.14 5.96 31.61
CA ASN A 464 20.12 4.65 30.97
C ASN A 464 19.31 4.75 29.67
N LEU A 465 19.99 4.62 28.53
CA LEU A 465 19.43 4.58 27.19
C LEU A 465 19.07 3.16 26.75
N PHE A 466 19.60 2.14 27.43
CA PHE A 466 19.34 0.76 27.07
C PHE A 466 17.85 0.45 27.24
N ASN A 467 17.27 -0.14 26.20
CA ASN A 467 15.84 -0.38 26.11
C ASN A 467 15.49 -1.76 25.54
N GLY A 468 16.48 -2.58 25.16
CA GLY A 468 16.27 -3.92 24.61
C GLY A 468 15.55 -3.94 23.26
N ASN A 469 15.56 -2.83 22.51
CA ASN A 469 14.96 -2.72 21.18
C ASN A 469 15.86 -1.98 20.17
N THR A 470 16.32 -0.77 20.51
CA THR A 470 17.16 0.04 19.61
C THR A 470 18.55 0.30 20.17
N ILE A 471 18.70 0.19 21.48
CA ILE A 471 19.98 0.37 22.17
C ILE A 471 20.00 -0.71 23.25
N GLY A 472 21.00 -1.57 23.21
CA GLY A 472 21.10 -2.70 24.11
C GLY A 472 22.48 -3.32 24.20
N GLU A 473 22.54 -4.48 24.83
CA GLU A 473 23.77 -5.20 25.11
C GLU A 473 23.58 -6.72 25.01
N ALA A 474 24.68 -7.45 24.88
CA ALA A 474 24.67 -8.89 24.87
C ALA A 474 24.04 -9.47 26.16
N PRO A 475 23.29 -10.58 26.05
CA PRO A 475 22.42 -11.07 27.12
C PRO A 475 23.17 -11.43 28.40
N GLN A 476 24.45 -11.78 28.29
CA GLN A 476 25.35 -12.12 29.40
C GLN A 476 25.95 -10.92 30.13
N LEU A 477 25.81 -9.70 29.58
CA LEU A 477 26.37 -8.49 30.19
C LEU A 477 25.44 -7.91 31.26
N SER A 478 24.13 -8.04 31.05
CA SER A 478 23.12 -7.62 32.02
C SER A 478 23.17 -8.49 33.29
N PRO A 479 22.94 -7.91 34.50
CA PRO A 479 22.82 -8.70 35.73
C PRO A 479 21.66 -9.71 35.69
N THR A 480 20.56 -9.35 35.02
CA THR A 480 19.48 -10.27 34.67
C THR A 480 19.66 -10.68 33.21
N TYR A 481 19.69 -11.99 32.94
CA TYR A 481 19.94 -12.50 31.59
C TYR A 481 19.00 -11.88 30.55
N GLY A 482 19.57 -11.22 29.54
CA GLY A 482 18.82 -10.61 28.44
C GLY A 482 17.96 -9.40 28.79
N GLU A 483 18.18 -8.73 29.94
CA GLU A 483 17.37 -7.57 30.37
C GLU A 483 17.31 -6.45 29.31
N TYR A 484 18.45 -6.18 28.69
CA TYR A 484 18.63 -5.12 27.69
C TYR A 484 19.05 -5.65 26.32
N ASP A 485 18.86 -6.94 26.04
CA ASP A 485 19.35 -7.56 24.81
C ASP A 485 18.47 -7.22 23.60
N ASP A 486 19.02 -6.45 22.66
CA ASP A 486 18.38 -5.99 21.42
C ASP A 486 19.00 -6.63 20.16
N GLY A 487 19.73 -7.75 20.30
CA GLY A 487 20.42 -8.37 19.16
C GLY A 487 19.50 -8.73 17.98
N VAL A 488 18.22 -9.02 18.24
CA VAL A 488 17.20 -9.28 17.21
C VAL A 488 16.96 -8.09 16.29
N ASP A 489 17.14 -6.87 16.79
CA ASP A 489 16.93 -5.65 16.03
C ASP A 489 18.18 -5.26 15.24
N VAL A 490 19.37 -5.77 15.60
CA VAL A 490 20.66 -5.48 14.94
C VAL A 490 21.02 -6.51 13.87
N PHE A 491 20.89 -7.80 14.15
CA PHE A 491 21.35 -8.87 13.26
C PHE A 491 20.26 -9.36 12.28
N ASN A 492 20.65 -10.21 11.31
CA ASN A 492 19.70 -10.78 10.33
C ASN A 492 18.94 -11.97 10.92
N GLY A 493 19.64 -12.75 11.75
CA GLY A 493 19.12 -13.78 12.64
C GLY A 493 19.83 -13.66 13.98
N TYR A 494 19.12 -13.88 15.08
CA TYR A 494 19.67 -13.73 16.43
C TYR A 494 18.90 -14.59 17.43
N TRP A 495 19.63 -15.33 18.25
CA TRP A 495 19.10 -16.22 19.27
C TRP A 495 19.97 -16.16 20.51
N ASN A 496 19.40 -15.63 21.60
CA ASN A 496 20.04 -15.61 22.92
C ASN A 496 19.60 -16.78 23.82
N PHE A 497 18.71 -17.65 23.35
CA PHE A 497 18.27 -18.84 24.10
C PHE A 497 17.73 -18.55 25.52
N ALA A 498 17.13 -17.37 25.73
CA ALA A 498 16.53 -16.99 27.01
C ALA A 498 15.41 -17.99 27.42
N GLY A 499 15.44 -18.41 28.69
CA GLY A 499 14.52 -19.39 29.24
C GLY A 499 14.95 -20.84 28.98
N THR A 500 13.98 -21.76 28.89
CA THR A 500 14.23 -23.21 28.94
C THR A 500 13.82 -23.98 27.69
N SER A 501 13.63 -23.29 26.56
CA SER A 501 13.15 -23.90 25.31
C SER A 501 13.88 -23.35 24.10
N LEU A 502 14.11 -24.18 23.10
CA LEU A 502 14.75 -23.76 21.85
C LEU A 502 13.89 -22.67 21.17
N PRO A 503 14.47 -21.52 20.80
CA PRO A 503 13.71 -20.39 20.28
C PRO A 503 13.19 -20.64 18.85
N PRO A 504 12.14 -19.93 18.41
CA PRO A 504 11.63 -20.02 17.04
C PRO A 504 12.72 -19.71 16.00
N GLY A 505 12.66 -20.40 14.86
CA GLY A 505 13.67 -20.26 13.81
C GLY A 505 14.78 -21.30 13.88
N LEU A 506 14.90 -22.04 14.99
CA LEU A 506 15.81 -23.17 15.14
C LEU A 506 15.06 -24.49 15.32
N THR A 507 15.69 -25.59 14.92
CA THR A 507 15.25 -26.97 15.16
C THR A 507 16.45 -27.80 15.58
N SER A 508 16.22 -28.93 16.23
CA SER A 508 17.29 -29.81 16.68
C SER A 508 17.09 -31.26 16.27
N ILE A 509 18.21 -31.96 16.05
CA ILE A 509 18.27 -33.42 15.96
C ILE A 509 19.14 -33.91 17.13
N VAL A 510 18.63 -34.88 17.89
CA VAL A 510 19.33 -35.49 19.02
C VAL A 510 19.35 -36.99 18.81
N ASP A 511 20.53 -37.56 18.58
CA ASP A 511 20.73 -39.01 18.42
C ASP A 511 21.73 -39.50 19.47
N GLY A 512 21.20 -40.08 20.56
CA GLY A 512 21.96 -40.60 21.69
C GLY A 512 22.62 -39.56 22.62
N GLY A 513 22.77 -38.30 22.20
CA GLY A 513 23.29 -37.19 23.02
C GLY A 513 22.20 -36.43 23.80
N SER A 514 22.52 -35.19 24.23
CA SER A 514 21.55 -34.28 24.87
C SER A 514 21.69 -32.82 24.43
N LEU A 515 20.56 -32.11 24.36
CA LEU A 515 20.45 -30.67 24.17
C LEU A 515 19.71 -30.06 25.36
N THR A 516 20.37 -29.16 26.09
CA THR A 516 19.76 -28.40 27.19
C THR A 516 19.69 -26.93 26.81
N VAL A 517 18.56 -26.28 27.10
CA VAL A 517 18.37 -24.83 26.95
C VAL A 517 18.12 -24.24 28.33
N ASN A 518 18.95 -23.28 28.73
CA ASN A 518 18.84 -22.56 30.00
C ASN A 518 19.67 -21.27 29.94
N ASP A 519 19.09 -20.19 29.40
CA ASP A 519 19.78 -18.91 29.19
C ASP A 519 21.11 -19.08 28.42
N GLY A 520 20.99 -19.84 27.32
CA GLY A 520 22.09 -20.45 26.58
C GLY A 520 21.73 -21.87 26.17
N ILE A 521 22.61 -22.53 25.41
CA ILE A 521 22.47 -23.95 25.05
C ILE A 521 23.72 -24.75 25.41
N THR A 522 23.50 -25.98 25.84
CA THR A 522 24.54 -26.99 26.06
C THR A 522 24.24 -28.20 25.19
N LEU A 523 25.21 -28.60 24.37
CA LEU A 523 25.16 -29.80 23.53
C LEU A 523 26.13 -30.83 24.07
N THR A 524 25.71 -32.09 24.22
CA THR A 524 26.59 -33.19 24.63
C THR A 524 26.38 -34.44 23.79
N ALA A 525 27.48 -35.13 23.47
CA ALA A 525 27.49 -36.44 22.84
C ALA A 525 28.55 -37.30 23.54
N GLU A 526 28.13 -38.24 24.37
CA GLU A 526 29.03 -38.96 25.30
C GLU A 526 29.71 -40.19 24.69
N ASN A 527 29.10 -40.80 23.67
CA ASN A 527 29.55 -42.07 23.09
C ASN A 527 29.75 -41.98 21.58
N SER A 528 30.59 -42.88 21.06
CA SER A 528 30.81 -43.03 19.62
C SER A 528 29.51 -43.19 18.84
N GLY A 529 29.32 -42.36 17.83
CA GLY A 529 28.15 -42.38 16.95
C GLY A 529 26.96 -41.58 17.46
N GLN A 530 27.07 -40.93 18.63
CA GLN A 530 26.09 -39.97 19.11
C GLN A 530 26.35 -38.60 18.51
N TYR A 531 25.28 -37.84 18.29
CA TYR A 531 25.38 -36.46 17.83
C TYR A 531 24.18 -35.62 18.22
N VAL A 532 24.42 -34.32 18.31
CA VAL A 532 23.42 -33.30 18.58
C VAL A 532 23.63 -32.16 17.60
N ILE A 533 22.57 -31.77 16.90
CA ILE A 533 22.58 -30.68 15.92
C ILE A 533 21.48 -29.71 16.29
N VAL A 534 21.79 -28.42 16.29
CA VAL A 534 20.84 -27.31 16.22
C VAL A 534 21.04 -26.63 14.88
N TYR A 535 19.97 -26.40 14.13
CA TYR A 535 20.05 -25.83 12.79
C TYR A 535 18.89 -24.89 12.50
N SER A 536 19.09 -23.98 11.54
CA SER A 536 18.03 -23.05 11.13
C SER A 536 16.86 -23.79 10.49
N SER A 537 15.63 -23.33 10.73
CA SER A 537 14.43 -23.90 10.11
C SER A 537 14.22 -23.40 8.67
N SER A 538 14.96 -22.38 8.26
CA SER A 538 15.01 -21.81 6.91
C SER A 538 16.43 -21.80 6.35
N VAL A 539 16.54 -21.85 5.03
CA VAL A 539 17.82 -21.65 4.34
C VAL A 539 18.21 -20.17 4.35
N LEU A 540 19.50 -19.91 4.51
CA LEU A 540 20.16 -18.61 4.48
C LEU A 540 20.80 -18.38 3.10
N PRO A 541 20.90 -17.12 2.65
CA PRO A 541 21.60 -16.78 1.42
C PRO A 541 23.12 -16.80 1.60
N ASP A 542 23.85 -17.24 0.58
CA ASP A 542 25.30 -17.06 0.51
C ASP A 542 25.68 -15.62 0.07
N PRO A 543 26.75 -15.02 0.62
CA PRO A 543 27.48 -15.41 1.84
C PRO A 543 26.87 -14.78 3.10
N THR A 544 26.60 -15.59 4.12
CA THR A 544 26.19 -15.16 5.47
C THR A 544 27.24 -15.61 6.49
N VAL A 545 27.61 -14.74 7.43
CA VAL A 545 28.49 -15.11 8.54
C VAL A 545 27.65 -15.52 9.73
N VAL A 546 27.99 -16.67 10.31
CA VAL A 546 27.39 -17.16 11.55
C VAL A 546 28.39 -16.93 12.67
N ASP A 547 27.96 -16.23 13.73
CA ASP A 547 28.77 -16.03 14.93
C ASP A 547 28.09 -16.68 16.15
N ALA A 548 28.88 -17.25 17.05
CA ALA A 548 28.42 -17.77 18.34
C ALA A 548 29.37 -17.39 19.47
N TRP A 549 28.82 -17.08 20.64
CA TRP A 549 29.59 -16.86 21.87
C TRP A 549 29.77 -18.16 22.63
N LEU A 550 30.98 -18.72 22.56
CA LEU A 550 31.35 -19.96 23.22
C LEU A 550 31.71 -19.67 24.68
N THR A 551 31.09 -20.35 25.65
CA THR A 551 31.38 -20.16 27.09
C THR A 551 32.10 -21.32 27.74
N ALA A 552 31.89 -22.53 27.23
CA ALA A 552 32.57 -23.73 27.69
C ALA A 552 32.62 -24.78 26.57
N GLY A 553 33.67 -25.59 26.58
CA GLY A 553 33.77 -26.81 25.80
C GLY A 553 34.61 -27.82 26.56
N VAL A 554 34.21 -29.10 26.56
CA VAL A 554 35.10 -30.19 26.99
C VAL A 554 35.43 -31.14 25.85
N SER A 555 36.69 -31.60 25.92
CA SER A 555 37.34 -32.72 25.22
C SER A 555 37.64 -32.55 23.73
N SER A 556 38.39 -33.52 23.19
CA SER A 556 38.92 -33.58 21.83
C SER A 556 37.87 -33.48 20.70
N TYR A 557 36.58 -33.25 21.00
CA TYR A 557 35.56 -32.87 20.02
C TYR A 557 34.69 -31.77 20.63
N GLY A 558 34.66 -30.60 19.99
CA GLY A 558 34.00 -29.39 20.49
C GLY A 558 32.81 -28.96 19.64
N ILE A 559 32.37 -27.72 19.84
CA ILE A 559 31.29 -27.16 19.03
C ILE A 559 31.77 -26.94 17.60
N GLN A 560 30.93 -27.32 16.65
CA GLN A 560 31.17 -27.09 15.24
C GLN A 560 30.12 -26.13 14.69
N LEU A 561 30.57 -25.04 14.09
CA LEU A 561 29.72 -24.10 13.35
C LEU A 561 29.80 -24.45 11.87
N GLY A 562 28.68 -24.54 11.18
CA GLY A 562 28.68 -25.05 9.82
C GLY A 562 27.47 -24.66 8.97
N GLU A 563 27.51 -25.16 7.75
CA GLU A 563 26.54 -24.92 6.70
C GLU A 563 26.22 -26.23 5.97
N THR A 564 24.95 -26.42 5.60
CA THR A 564 24.54 -27.63 4.88
C THR A 564 23.37 -27.43 3.92
N THR A 565 23.33 -28.22 2.85
CA THR A 565 22.27 -28.17 1.83
C THR A 565 21.02 -28.99 2.16
N GLY A 566 21.10 -29.84 3.18
CA GLY A 566 20.02 -30.76 3.56
C GLY A 566 19.30 -30.32 4.83
N SER A 567 17.99 -30.56 4.93
CA SER A 567 17.20 -30.30 6.14
C SER A 567 17.23 -31.47 7.16
N GLY A 568 18.00 -32.54 6.90
CA GLY A 568 17.96 -33.80 7.66
C GLY A 568 19.33 -34.44 7.85
N VAL A 569 20.31 -33.65 8.28
CA VAL A 569 21.73 -33.97 8.11
C VAL A 569 22.27 -34.64 9.36
N TYR A 570 22.17 -35.96 9.39
CA TYR A 570 23.20 -36.89 9.88
C TYR A 570 22.77 -38.36 9.66
N SER A 571 21.63 -38.64 9.00
CA SER A 571 21.25 -40.02 8.69
C SER A 571 22.05 -40.56 7.50
N GLY A 572 23.36 -40.76 7.68
CA GLY A 572 24.26 -41.43 6.74
C GLY A 572 24.56 -40.64 5.47
N PHE A 573 25.73 -40.00 5.44
CA PHE A 573 26.58 -39.79 4.26
C PHE A 573 25.97 -39.23 2.94
N GLY A 574 24.74 -38.70 2.91
CA GLY A 574 24.04 -38.35 1.66
C GLY A 574 23.92 -36.86 1.31
N THR A 575 24.36 -35.94 2.18
CA THR A 575 24.21 -34.48 1.95
C THR A 575 25.51 -33.73 2.25
N PRO A 576 25.97 -32.83 1.36
CA PRO A 576 27.13 -31.98 1.61
C PRO A 576 27.03 -31.19 2.91
N TYR A 577 28.06 -31.30 3.75
CA TYR A 577 28.17 -30.66 5.06
C TYR A 577 29.55 -30.02 5.22
N TYR A 578 29.58 -28.75 5.62
CA TYR A 578 30.80 -27.98 5.86
C TYR A 578 30.77 -27.41 7.25
N THR A 579 31.82 -27.60 8.03
CA THR A 579 31.86 -27.06 9.38
C THR A 579 33.28 -26.81 9.84
N TYR A 580 33.41 -25.87 10.77
CA TYR A 580 34.61 -25.67 11.54
C TYR A 580 34.37 -26.11 12.97
N GLU A 581 35.18 -27.05 13.44
CA GLU A 581 35.18 -27.50 14.82
C GLU A 581 36.13 -26.68 15.69
N TYR A 582 35.57 -26.14 16.76
CA TYR A 582 36.25 -25.44 17.84
C TYR A 582 36.43 -26.41 19.01
N ALA A 583 37.55 -27.15 19.06
CA ALA A 583 37.91 -28.07 20.15
C ALA A 583 39.12 -27.57 20.99
N THR A 584 39.14 -27.89 22.28
CA THR A 584 40.15 -27.39 23.25
C THR A 584 41.57 -27.89 22.96
N GLU A 585 41.70 -28.94 22.14
CA GLU A 585 42.98 -29.54 21.77
C GLU A 585 43.37 -29.27 20.31
N HIS A 586 42.41 -28.86 19.46
CA HIS A 586 42.62 -28.62 18.02
C HIS A 586 41.44 -27.86 17.40
N THR A 587 41.70 -27.24 16.25
CA THR A 587 40.66 -26.69 15.37
C THR A 587 40.80 -27.26 13.98
N GLN A 588 39.67 -27.56 13.33
CA GLN A 588 39.67 -28.29 12.05
C GLN A 588 38.44 -27.98 11.20
N ILE A 589 38.65 -27.94 9.89
CA ILE A 589 37.59 -27.83 8.89
C ILE A 589 37.22 -29.23 8.42
N TYR A 590 35.93 -29.56 8.46
CA TYR A 590 35.37 -30.77 7.89
C TYR A 590 34.59 -30.49 6.62
N TYR A 591 34.81 -31.35 5.62
CA TYR A 591 33.93 -31.51 4.49
C TYR A 591 33.50 -32.97 4.36
N ILE A 592 32.18 -33.19 4.31
CA ILE A 592 31.59 -34.52 4.14
C ILE A 592 30.68 -34.49 2.91
N ASN A 593 30.93 -35.37 1.94
CA ASN A 593 30.08 -35.53 0.75
C ASN A 593 30.00 -36.98 0.29
N ASP A 594 28.78 -37.45 0.01
CA ASP A 594 28.42 -38.74 -0.63
C ASP A 594 29.31 -39.93 -0.24
N GLY A 595 29.54 -40.12 1.06
CA GLY A 595 30.30 -41.25 1.62
C GLY A 595 31.84 -41.12 1.61
N SER A 596 32.39 -39.96 1.25
CA SER A 596 33.81 -39.62 1.43
C SER A 596 33.99 -38.47 2.41
N ASP A 597 34.83 -38.69 3.42
CA ASP A 597 35.29 -37.67 4.37
C ASP A 597 36.62 -37.10 3.85
N ASP A 598 36.61 -35.84 3.42
CA ASP A 598 37.85 -35.11 3.17
C ASP A 598 38.20 -34.31 4.43
N TYR A 599 39.22 -34.80 5.12
CA TYR A 599 39.71 -34.21 6.36
C TYR A 599 40.94 -33.34 6.09
N TYR A 600 40.88 -32.08 6.51
CA TYR A 600 42.04 -31.19 6.50
C TYR A 600 42.37 -30.78 7.93
N PRO A 601 43.31 -31.46 8.60
CA PRO A 601 43.79 -31.02 9.91
C PRO A 601 44.50 -29.69 9.73
N SER A 602 44.04 -28.67 10.43
CA SER A 602 44.93 -27.59 10.79
C SER A 602 45.67 -28.03 12.05
N SER A 603 46.99 -28.19 11.97
CA SER A 603 47.81 -28.45 13.14
C SER A 603 48.14 -27.13 13.84
N GLY A 604 47.13 -26.36 14.23
CA GLY A 604 47.28 -25.25 15.17
C GLY A 604 47.45 -25.82 16.58
N THR A 605 48.67 -25.80 17.11
CA THR A 605 48.93 -26.19 18.50
C THR A 605 48.48 -25.04 19.41
N GLY A 606 47.22 -25.04 19.78
CA GLY A 606 46.67 -24.02 20.69
C GLY A 606 45.17 -24.16 20.77
N GLY A 607 44.67 -24.77 21.84
CA GLY A 607 43.24 -24.74 22.16
C GLY A 607 42.72 -23.30 22.21
N TYR A 608 41.49 -23.09 21.76
CA TYR A 608 40.81 -21.81 21.95
C TYR A 608 40.57 -21.56 23.44
N ALA A 609 40.73 -20.31 23.88
CA ALA A 609 40.32 -19.92 25.22
C ALA A 609 38.82 -19.62 25.20
N VAL A 610 38.10 -19.94 26.27
CA VAL A 610 36.72 -19.51 26.45
C VAL A 610 36.65 -18.52 27.62
N PRO A 611 35.78 -17.50 27.54
CA PRO A 611 34.80 -17.28 26.49
C PRO A 611 35.33 -16.48 25.28
N GLU A 612 34.89 -16.81 24.07
CA GLU A 612 35.27 -16.15 22.80
C GLU A 612 34.14 -16.20 21.76
N VAL A 613 34.18 -15.30 20.77
CA VAL A 613 33.31 -15.34 19.59
C VAL A 613 33.91 -16.25 18.53
N ALA A 614 33.20 -17.29 18.14
CA ALA A 614 33.52 -18.13 17.00
C ALA A 614 32.68 -17.73 15.79
N SER A 615 33.31 -17.61 14.62
CA SER A 615 32.64 -17.21 13.37
C SER A 615 32.95 -18.18 12.24
N PHE A 616 31.95 -18.49 11.42
CA PHE A 616 32.12 -19.28 10.20
C PHE A 616 31.41 -18.64 9.01
N VAL A 617 32.05 -18.67 7.84
CA VAL A 617 31.45 -18.31 6.57
C VAL A 617 32.08 -19.12 5.45
N TRP A 618 31.27 -19.56 4.50
CA TRP A 618 31.76 -20.14 3.26
C TRP A 618 31.23 -19.34 2.08
N SER A 619 32.11 -18.61 1.39
CA SER A 619 31.68 -17.62 0.41
C SER A 619 31.87 -18.07 -1.03
N SER A 620 30.79 -18.02 -1.83
CA SER A 620 30.89 -18.27 -3.29
C SER A 620 31.59 -17.15 -4.04
N THR A 621 31.74 -15.99 -3.40
CA THR A 621 32.38 -14.82 -4.02
C THR A 621 33.91 -14.91 -3.99
N THR A 622 34.46 -15.57 -2.97
CA THR A 622 35.91 -15.77 -2.81
C THR A 622 36.33 -17.21 -3.05
N ASP A 623 35.39 -18.16 -3.22
CA ASP A 623 35.63 -19.61 -3.24
C ASP A 623 36.43 -20.10 -2.01
N GLU A 624 36.23 -19.43 -0.87
CA GLU A 624 36.97 -19.65 0.37
C GLU A 624 36.03 -19.90 1.54
N ALA A 625 36.34 -20.92 2.34
CA ALA A 625 35.78 -21.11 3.67
C ALA A 625 36.71 -20.45 4.70
N GLN A 626 36.11 -19.67 5.60
CA GLN A 626 36.82 -18.85 6.56
C GLN A 626 36.23 -19.07 7.95
N ALA A 627 37.10 -19.37 8.89
CA ALA A 627 36.79 -19.44 10.31
C ALA A 627 37.58 -18.38 11.07
N MET A 628 36.92 -17.75 12.04
CA MET A 628 37.48 -16.65 12.82
C MET A 628 37.23 -16.88 14.31
N LEU A 629 38.19 -16.46 15.14
CA LEU A 629 38.02 -16.29 16.58
C LEU A 629 38.18 -14.82 16.91
N ASN A 630 37.20 -14.25 17.63
CA ASN A 630 37.14 -12.82 17.95
C ASN A 630 37.42 -11.93 16.71
N TYR A 631 36.82 -12.30 15.58
CA TYR A 631 36.96 -11.63 14.27
C TYR A 631 38.36 -11.65 13.65
N ALA A 632 39.33 -12.29 14.30
CA ALA A 632 40.64 -12.55 13.73
C ALA A 632 40.58 -13.84 12.90
N ASN A 633 41.09 -13.77 11.66
CA ASN A 633 41.16 -14.94 10.79
C ASN A 633 42.09 -15.98 11.40
N GLU A 634 41.54 -17.15 11.70
CA GLU A 634 42.34 -18.29 12.08
C GLU A 634 42.79 -19.07 10.85
N ILE A 635 41.83 -19.44 9.99
CA ILE A 635 42.04 -20.43 8.93
C ILE A 635 41.27 -20.04 7.66
N LEU A 636 41.98 -20.12 6.54
CA LEU A 636 41.43 -19.97 5.19
C LEU A 636 41.61 -21.30 4.43
N TRP A 637 40.52 -21.79 3.84
CA TRP A 637 40.56 -22.96 2.95
C TRP A 637 40.04 -22.57 1.57
N ASN A 638 40.91 -22.67 0.57
CA ASN A 638 40.58 -22.46 -0.83
C ASN A 638 40.51 -23.80 -1.56
N ASN A 639 39.32 -24.22 -1.99
CA ASN A 639 39.19 -25.44 -2.79
C ASN A 639 38.23 -25.25 -3.95
N ALA A 640 38.78 -25.04 -5.13
CA ALA A 640 38.05 -24.87 -6.38
C ALA A 640 37.20 -26.09 -6.81
N ASN A 641 37.35 -27.25 -6.14
CA ASN A 641 36.53 -28.43 -6.43
C ASN A 641 35.16 -28.41 -5.74
N TYR A 642 34.98 -27.53 -4.75
CA TYR A 642 33.83 -27.51 -3.87
C TYR A 642 33.36 -26.06 -3.70
N ALA A 643 32.34 -25.67 -4.48
CA ALA A 643 31.75 -24.33 -4.41
C ALA A 643 30.54 -24.32 -3.47
N PRO A 644 30.36 -23.25 -2.66
CA PRO A 644 29.18 -23.13 -1.82
C PRO A 644 27.90 -23.03 -2.65
N PRO A 645 26.84 -23.74 -2.23
CA PRO A 645 25.53 -23.61 -2.83
C PRO A 645 24.96 -22.22 -2.51
N PRO A 646 24.07 -21.67 -3.35
CA PRO A 646 23.56 -20.31 -3.18
C PRO A 646 22.73 -20.11 -1.90
N THR A 647 22.31 -21.22 -1.28
CA THR A 647 21.58 -21.21 -0.01
C THR A 647 21.90 -22.45 0.83
N TYR A 648 21.92 -22.31 2.16
CA TYR A 648 22.25 -23.38 3.11
C TYR A 648 21.50 -23.23 4.43
N TYR A 649 21.39 -24.30 5.21
CA TYR A 649 21.01 -24.23 6.62
C TYR A 649 22.26 -23.98 7.47
N LEU A 650 22.18 -23.08 8.45
CA LEU A 650 23.25 -22.97 9.45
C LEU A 650 23.15 -24.16 10.41
N THR A 651 24.28 -24.62 10.92
CA THR A 651 24.34 -25.67 11.94
C THR A 651 25.27 -25.29 13.09
N VAL A 652 24.85 -25.68 14.29
CA VAL A 652 25.65 -25.81 15.50
C VAL A 652 25.61 -27.29 15.87
N PHE A 653 26.76 -27.94 15.95
CA PHE A 653 26.83 -29.39 16.07
C PHE A 653 27.90 -29.83 17.07
N VAL A 654 27.65 -30.99 17.70
CA VAL A 654 28.63 -31.75 18.47
C VAL A 654 28.45 -33.24 18.16
N SER A 655 29.55 -33.97 18.00
CA SER A 655 29.57 -35.42 17.89
C SER A 655 30.43 -36.10 18.95
N GLY A 656 30.01 -37.31 19.34
CA GLY A 656 30.78 -38.23 20.16
C GLY A 656 31.49 -39.27 19.29
N SER A 657 32.78 -39.47 19.54
CA SER A 657 33.61 -40.48 18.85
C SER A 657 34.26 -41.39 19.91
N TRP A 658 35.58 -41.58 19.86
CA TRP A 658 36.35 -42.32 20.87
C TRP A 658 36.38 -41.63 22.25
N VAL A 659 36.02 -40.35 22.29
CA VAL A 659 35.82 -39.54 23.48
C VAL A 659 34.53 -38.73 23.35
N ALA A 660 33.99 -38.27 24.47
CA ALA A 660 32.82 -37.41 24.51
C ALA A 660 33.09 -36.07 23.80
N GLY A 661 32.07 -35.51 23.17
CA GLY A 661 32.07 -34.15 22.67
C GLY A 661 31.05 -33.30 23.44
N SER A 662 31.37 -32.02 23.67
CA SER A 662 30.44 -31.07 24.26
C SER A 662 30.79 -29.62 23.98
N GLY A 663 29.80 -28.74 24.11
CA GLY A 663 30.05 -27.34 24.36
C GLY A 663 28.82 -26.52 24.67
N GLU A 664 29.06 -25.26 24.98
CA GLU A 664 28.08 -24.29 25.45
C GLU A 664 28.16 -22.99 24.65
N ILE A 665 27.00 -22.49 24.23
CA ILE A 665 26.84 -21.20 23.56
C ILE A 665 25.82 -20.35 24.32
N THR A 666 26.13 -19.08 24.51
CA THR A 666 25.17 -18.12 25.12
C THR A 666 24.26 -17.47 24.08
N TRP A 667 24.81 -17.06 22.94
CA TRP A 667 24.04 -16.50 21.84
C TRP A 667 24.60 -16.94 20.50
N LEU A 668 23.73 -16.98 19.50
CA LEU A 668 24.00 -17.32 18.11
C LEU A 668 23.41 -16.21 17.23
N ARG A 669 24.14 -15.78 16.20
CA ARG A 669 23.66 -14.74 15.29
C ARG A 669 24.12 -14.95 13.85
N GLU A 670 23.40 -14.30 12.95
CA GLU A 670 23.67 -14.23 11.52
C GLU A 670 23.85 -12.77 11.10
N ARG A 671 24.91 -12.50 10.34
CA ARG A 671 25.16 -11.18 9.77
C ARG A 671 25.60 -11.28 8.32
N ALA A 672 25.38 -10.20 7.58
CA ALA A 672 25.85 -10.13 6.20
C ALA A 672 27.38 -10.24 6.14
N SER A 673 27.91 -11.01 5.18
CA SER A 673 29.35 -11.03 4.95
C SER A 673 29.81 -9.66 4.43
N PRO A 674 30.91 -9.09 4.98
CA PRO A 674 31.45 -7.86 4.45
C PRO A 674 31.96 -8.07 3.01
N PRO A 675 31.99 -7.01 2.17
CA PRO A 675 32.57 -7.13 0.84
C PRO A 675 33.98 -7.73 0.93
N ASN A 676 34.29 -8.68 0.05
CA ASN A 676 35.56 -9.43 -0.02
C ASN A 676 36.11 -9.92 1.34
N GLY A 677 35.25 -10.20 2.32
CA GLY A 677 35.67 -10.66 3.65
C GLY A 677 36.35 -9.60 4.55
N VAL A 678 36.33 -8.32 4.18
CA VAL A 678 36.99 -7.23 4.94
C VAL A 678 35.96 -6.26 5.50
N MET A 679 35.86 -6.13 6.83
CA MET A 679 34.96 -5.15 7.46
C MET A 679 35.35 -3.71 7.06
N PRO A 680 34.41 -2.81 6.69
CA PRO A 680 34.72 -1.40 6.50
C PRO A 680 35.39 -0.81 7.74
N SER A 681 36.40 0.03 7.52
CA SER A 681 37.24 0.58 8.59
C SER A 681 36.56 1.74 9.30
N VAL A 682 36.73 1.81 10.62
CA VAL A 682 36.17 2.86 11.47
C VAL A 682 37.28 3.84 11.89
N SER A 683 36.96 5.13 11.91
CA SER A 683 37.83 6.18 12.43
C SER A 683 37.04 7.19 13.26
N PHE A 684 37.63 7.65 14.36
CA PHE A 684 37.00 8.55 15.31
C PHE A 684 37.54 9.97 15.15
N GLY A 685 36.65 10.96 15.14
CA GLY A 685 37.01 12.36 15.29
C GLY A 685 37.25 12.74 16.76
N GLY A 686 37.58 14.00 17.00
CA GLY A 686 37.68 14.52 18.37
C GLY A 686 36.30 14.73 18.99
N VAL A 687 36.19 14.56 20.31
CA VAL A 687 34.97 14.88 21.07
C VAL A 687 34.55 16.32 20.77
N GLN A 688 33.34 16.45 20.25
CA GLN A 688 32.69 17.73 20.03
C GLN A 688 31.65 17.95 21.12
N THR A 689 31.47 19.20 21.49
CA THR A 689 30.31 19.62 22.27
C THR A 689 29.26 20.09 21.30
N LEU A 690 28.01 19.62 21.44
CA LEU A 690 26.90 20.40 20.93
C LEU A 690 26.85 21.68 21.75
N GLN A 691 27.59 22.71 21.31
CA GLN A 691 27.29 24.06 21.72
C GLN A 691 26.00 24.40 20.96
N GLN A 692 24.86 24.08 21.58
CA GLN A 692 23.58 24.56 21.11
C GLN A 692 23.72 26.09 21.03
N ALA A 693 23.82 26.63 19.81
CA ALA A 693 23.99 28.05 19.56
C ALA A 693 23.02 28.79 20.46
N ILE A 694 23.52 29.61 21.43
CA ILE A 694 22.79 30.20 22.57
C ILE A 694 21.30 30.14 22.32
N SER A 695 20.72 28.99 22.65
CA SER A 695 19.36 28.67 22.33
C SER A 695 18.60 29.27 23.49
N THR A 696 18.13 30.49 23.27
CA THR A 696 17.11 31.08 24.12
C THR A 696 16.05 29.98 24.31
N PRO A 697 15.73 29.56 25.55
CA PRO A 697 14.80 28.48 25.77
C PRO A 697 13.51 28.77 24.98
N PRO A 698 12.80 27.74 24.52
CA PRO A 698 11.63 27.97 23.69
C PRO A 698 10.58 28.72 24.50
N CYS A 699 9.84 29.60 23.83
CA CYS A 699 8.62 30.12 24.41
C CYS A 699 7.58 29.00 24.56
N TYR A 700 6.74 29.09 25.58
CA TYR A 700 5.59 28.23 25.79
C TYR A 700 4.51 28.57 24.78
N TYR A 701 3.98 27.56 24.07
CA TYR A 701 2.85 27.70 23.15
C TYR A 701 1.57 27.02 23.67
N SER A 702 0.40 27.63 23.52
CA SER A 702 -0.88 26.89 23.55
C SER A 702 -1.36 26.60 22.13
N THR A 703 -2.29 25.67 21.97
CA THR A 703 -2.71 25.18 20.65
C THR A 703 -4.21 25.12 20.50
N SER A 704 -4.68 25.40 19.28
CA SER A 704 -6.05 25.10 18.84
C SER A 704 -6.00 24.49 17.44
N SER A 705 -7.05 23.77 17.04
CA SER A 705 -7.20 23.29 15.67
C SER A 705 -8.54 23.70 15.09
N THR A 706 -8.60 23.85 13.76
CA THR A 706 -9.86 24.15 13.05
C THR A 706 -10.80 22.94 12.99
N ALA A 707 -10.33 21.75 13.36
CA ALA A 707 -11.15 20.54 13.34
C ALA A 707 -11.80 20.28 14.72
N THR A 708 -13.06 19.87 14.72
CA THR A 708 -13.76 19.46 15.93
C THR A 708 -13.20 18.14 16.45
N ASN A 709 -12.89 18.07 17.75
CA ASN A 709 -12.41 16.87 18.44
C ASN A 709 -11.11 16.25 17.88
N ASN A 710 -10.34 17.01 17.10
CA ASN A 710 -9.14 16.55 16.39
C ASN A 710 -9.41 15.34 15.47
N GLU A 711 -10.48 15.40 14.69
CA GLU A 711 -10.83 14.38 13.70
C GLU A 711 -11.05 15.04 12.34
N THR A 712 -10.65 14.39 11.25
CA THR A 712 -10.93 14.89 9.89
C THR A 712 -10.97 13.76 8.86
N GLU A 713 -11.72 13.99 7.79
CA GLU A 713 -11.85 13.13 6.62
C GLU A 713 -10.51 13.01 5.88
N ALA A 714 -10.23 11.84 5.30
CA ALA A 714 -9.09 11.69 4.41
C ALA A 714 -9.24 12.56 3.16
N GLY A 715 -8.15 13.17 2.69
CA GLY A 715 -8.16 14.05 1.53
C GLY A 715 -8.62 15.49 1.82
N SER A 716 -8.88 15.84 3.09
CA SER A 716 -9.28 17.18 3.52
C SER A 716 -8.07 18.08 3.83
N SER A 717 -8.33 19.27 4.39
CA SER A 717 -7.32 20.13 4.98
C SER A 717 -7.64 20.48 6.43
N ALA A 718 -6.65 20.45 7.32
CA ALA A 718 -6.77 20.88 8.71
C ALA A 718 -5.65 21.86 9.08
N ASN A 719 -5.97 22.92 9.84
CA ASN A 719 -4.99 23.89 10.33
C ASN A 719 -4.85 23.79 11.85
N ILE A 720 -3.60 23.79 12.31
CA ILE A 720 -3.22 23.80 13.73
C ILE A 720 -2.60 25.17 14.01
N ILE A 721 -3.15 25.87 15.00
CA ILE A 721 -2.74 27.22 15.37
C ILE A 721 -2.03 27.17 16.72
N TYR A 722 -0.80 27.69 16.76
CA TYR A 722 0.05 27.81 17.94
C TYR A 722 0.05 29.26 18.45
N TYR A 723 -0.23 29.48 19.73
CA TYR A 723 -0.21 30.79 20.40
C TYR A 723 0.93 30.87 21.39
N GLN A 724 1.81 31.86 21.28
CA GLN A 724 2.98 32.02 22.16
C GLN A 724 2.61 32.74 23.46
N GLU A 725 2.62 32.03 24.60
CA GLU A 725 2.13 32.53 25.90
C GLU A 725 3.24 33.10 26.80
N TYR A 726 4.33 32.38 27.01
CA TYR A 726 5.44 32.81 27.87
C TYR A 726 6.78 32.65 27.16
N CYS A 727 7.67 33.63 27.25
CA CYS A 727 9.01 33.56 26.66
C CYS A 727 10.10 33.73 27.73
N PRO A 728 11.25 33.07 27.58
CA PRO A 728 12.36 33.28 28.47
C PRO A 728 13.11 34.57 28.17
N VAL A 729 13.68 35.13 29.22
CA VAL A 729 14.68 36.19 29.20
C VAL A 729 15.91 35.67 29.93
N LEU A 730 17.04 35.59 29.21
CA LEU A 730 18.33 35.19 29.78
C LEU A 730 19.10 36.39 30.28
N PHE A 731 19.59 36.33 31.51
CA PHE A 731 20.63 37.20 32.00
C PHE A 731 21.96 36.45 32.00
N TYR A 732 23.01 37.08 31.51
CA TYR A 732 24.36 36.51 31.51
C TYR A 732 25.40 37.56 31.90
N GLN A 733 26.51 37.11 32.48
CA GLN A 733 27.64 37.95 32.86
C GLN A 733 28.96 37.25 32.50
N ASN A 734 29.97 38.03 32.15
CA ASN A 734 31.28 37.54 31.70
C ASN A 734 32.47 38.14 32.46
N THR A 735 32.22 38.95 33.48
CA THR A 735 33.23 39.81 34.13
C THR A 735 33.52 39.46 35.58
N LEU A 736 32.67 38.68 36.26
CA LEU A 736 32.94 38.28 37.64
C LEU A 736 34.00 37.15 37.66
N PRO A 737 34.84 37.09 38.70
CA PRO A 737 35.74 35.96 38.89
C PRO A 737 34.97 34.64 38.95
N GLN A 738 35.58 33.58 38.42
CA GLN A 738 35.05 32.23 38.50
C GLN A 738 34.73 31.88 39.96
N GLY A 739 33.54 31.34 40.20
CA GLY A 739 33.11 30.98 41.56
C GLY A 739 32.40 32.09 42.34
N THR A 740 32.11 33.25 41.73
CA THR A 740 31.42 34.36 42.43
C THR A 740 29.89 34.26 42.27
N ASP A 741 29.18 34.19 43.39
CA ASP A 741 27.70 34.22 43.41
C ASP A 741 27.15 35.50 42.79
N TRP A 742 26.11 35.40 41.97
CA TRP A 742 25.40 36.56 41.43
C TRP A 742 23.90 36.29 41.28
N SER A 743 23.09 37.34 41.29
CA SER A 743 21.64 37.23 41.23
C SER A 743 21.01 38.34 40.39
N VAL A 744 19.81 38.08 39.90
CA VAL A 744 18.95 39.05 39.21
C VAL A 744 17.56 38.96 39.80
N THR A 745 16.88 40.09 39.95
CA THR A 745 15.45 40.13 40.29
C THR A 745 14.68 40.65 39.10
N MET A 746 13.73 39.87 38.56
CA MET A 746 12.83 40.29 37.48
C MET A 746 11.38 40.17 37.93
N ASN A 747 10.60 41.26 37.80
CA ASN A 747 9.19 41.35 38.22
C ASN A 747 8.94 40.86 39.67
N GLY A 748 9.91 41.02 40.57
CA GLY A 748 9.82 40.61 41.98
C GLY A 748 10.31 39.19 42.29
N ASN A 749 10.59 38.37 41.29
CA ASN A 749 11.19 37.05 41.46
C ASN A 749 12.71 37.15 41.34
N THR A 750 13.45 36.52 42.25
CA THR A 750 14.93 36.56 42.26
C THR A 750 15.49 35.19 41.94
N GLU A 751 16.35 35.13 40.92
CA GLU A 751 17.16 33.96 40.59
C GLU A 751 18.60 34.24 41.02
N THR A 752 19.25 33.23 41.61
CA THR A 752 20.63 33.34 42.13
C THR A 752 21.44 32.15 41.63
N TRP A 753 22.66 32.43 41.18
CA TRP A 753 23.64 31.42 40.84
C TRP A 753 24.68 31.31 41.96
N THR A 754 24.93 30.08 42.40
CA THR A 754 25.95 29.69 43.38
C THR A 754 26.76 28.52 42.82
N PRO A 755 28.10 28.57 42.78
CA PRO A 755 28.91 27.49 42.22
C PRO A 755 28.86 26.23 43.08
N ALA A 756 28.72 25.05 42.46
CA ALA A 756 28.86 23.77 43.14
C ALA A 756 30.35 23.43 43.38
N SER A 757 30.66 22.87 44.55
CA SER A 757 32.03 22.51 44.97
C SER A 757 32.68 21.55 43.97
N GLY A 758 33.77 21.99 43.31
CA GLY A 758 34.57 21.17 42.38
C GLY A 758 34.32 21.40 40.88
N SER A 759 33.56 22.42 40.48
CA SER A 759 33.29 22.73 39.07
C SER A 759 34.36 23.66 38.43
N ASN A 760 34.98 23.19 37.35
CA ASN A 760 35.85 24.02 36.48
C ASN A 760 34.98 24.85 35.51
N GLY A 761 34.79 26.14 35.79
CA GLY A 761 34.93 27.17 34.75
C GLY A 761 33.69 27.88 34.21
N ALA A 762 32.45 27.42 34.41
CA ALA A 762 31.29 28.07 33.76
C ALA A 762 30.49 28.95 34.73
N VAL A 763 30.35 30.24 34.40
CA VAL A 763 29.29 31.09 34.94
C VAL A 763 27.97 30.67 34.28
N GLU A 764 26.96 30.26 35.04
CA GLU A 764 25.64 29.96 34.46
C GLU A 764 24.81 31.23 34.22
N ASN A 765 23.97 31.18 33.18
CA ASN A 765 22.99 32.23 32.86
C ASN A 765 21.75 32.09 33.74
N LEU A 766 21.19 33.21 34.21
CA LEU A 766 19.92 33.23 34.96
C LEU A 766 18.75 33.38 33.98
N THR A 767 17.76 32.47 34.03
CA THR A 767 16.63 32.46 33.09
C THR A 767 15.32 32.77 33.81
N PHE A 768 14.56 33.73 33.27
CA PHE A 768 13.20 34.02 33.74
C PHE A 768 12.18 33.77 32.65
N TYR A 769 11.01 33.24 32.99
CA TYR A 769 9.87 33.15 32.08
C TYR A 769 8.84 34.22 32.40
N ALA A 770 8.42 34.97 31.38
CA ALA A 770 7.40 36.01 31.52
C ALA A 770 6.44 35.98 30.31
N LEU A 771 5.29 36.63 30.45
CA LEU A 771 4.27 36.69 29.40
C LEU A 771 4.83 37.35 28.15
N ASN A 772 4.59 36.73 26.99
CA ASN A 772 5.02 37.26 25.70
C ASN A 772 4.42 38.66 25.43
N ASP A 773 5.16 39.51 24.72
CA ASP A 773 4.79 40.91 24.42
C ASP A 773 4.58 41.83 25.65
N THR A 774 5.08 41.45 26.83
CA THR A 774 5.09 42.30 28.02
C THR A 774 6.44 42.97 28.28
N VAL A 775 6.45 44.06 29.04
CA VAL A 775 7.68 44.71 29.50
C VAL A 775 7.96 44.26 30.93
N ALA A 776 9.06 43.53 31.13
CA ALA A 776 9.49 43.07 32.45
C ALA A 776 10.61 43.97 32.99
N SER A 777 10.47 44.47 34.22
CA SER A 777 11.51 45.26 34.89
C SER A 777 12.45 44.35 35.67
N PHE A 778 13.74 44.66 35.66
CA PHE A 778 14.76 43.92 36.41
C PHE A 778 15.69 44.81 37.23
N THR A 779 16.30 44.24 38.26
CA THR A 779 17.36 44.84 39.09
C THR A 779 18.47 43.83 39.34
N VAL A 780 19.71 44.31 39.40
CA VAL A 780 20.92 43.51 39.66
C VAL A 780 21.68 44.13 40.83
N PRO A 781 21.96 43.39 41.92
CA PRO A 781 22.67 43.91 43.08
C PRO A 781 24.19 43.98 42.87
N ALA A 782 24.84 44.89 43.59
CA ALA A 782 26.30 44.91 43.74
C ALA A 782 26.77 43.78 44.67
N ILE A 783 27.94 43.20 44.36
CA ILE A 783 28.52 42.07 45.10
C ILE A 783 29.75 42.58 45.86
N SER A 784 29.96 42.12 47.09
CA SER A 784 31.15 42.44 47.89
C SER A 784 31.77 41.15 48.42
N THR A 785 33.04 40.91 48.09
CA THR A 785 33.86 39.86 48.70
C THR A 785 34.73 40.46 49.81
N SER A 786 35.51 39.64 50.52
CA SER A 786 36.42 40.10 51.59
C SER A 786 37.44 41.14 51.12
N ASN A 787 37.79 41.14 49.82
CA ASN A 787 38.86 41.97 49.25
C ASN A 787 38.43 42.84 48.05
N CYS A 788 37.22 42.64 47.48
CA CYS A 788 36.77 43.35 46.28
C CYS A 788 35.28 43.76 46.35
N LYS A 789 34.95 44.90 45.75
CA LYS A 789 33.56 45.31 45.48
C LYS A 789 33.28 45.32 43.98
N TYR A 790 32.24 44.60 43.55
CA TYR A 790 31.79 44.47 42.17
C TYR A 790 30.47 45.22 41.94
N THR A 791 30.44 46.15 41.00
CA THR A 791 29.25 46.97 40.69
C THR A 791 28.68 46.60 39.31
N PRO A 792 27.41 46.17 39.19
CA PRO A 792 26.81 45.75 37.93
C PRO A 792 26.42 46.93 37.03
N THR A 793 26.46 46.70 35.72
CA THR A 793 25.99 47.59 34.67
C THR A 793 25.30 46.75 33.58
N PRO A 794 23.98 46.94 33.32
CA PRO A 794 23.07 47.81 34.07
C PRO A 794 22.72 47.22 35.46
N SER A 795 22.61 48.08 36.49
CA SER A 795 22.10 47.68 37.81
C SER A 795 20.58 47.58 37.87
N SER A 796 19.88 48.12 36.88
CA SER A 796 18.43 47.98 36.67
C SER A 796 18.03 48.34 35.24
N GLY A 797 16.88 47.85 34.79
CA GLY A 797 16.38 48.11 33.44
C GLY A 797 15.05 47.42 33.15
N SER A 798 14.71 47.33 31.86
CA SER A 798 13.51 46.63 31.38
C SER A 798 13.80 45.83 30.12
N VAL A 799 13.15 44.67 29.98
CA VAL A 799 13.26 43.78 28.81
C VAL A 799 11.87 43.62 28.17
N ASN A 800 11.81 43.70 26.84
CA ASN A 800 10.60 43.37 26.07
C ASN A 800 10.53 41.86 25.84
N VAL A 801 9.71 41.16 26.63
CA VAL A 801 9.63 39.70 26.64
C VAL A 801 9.12 39.19 25.28
N GLY A 802 9.85 38.26 24.67
CA GLY A 802 9.56 37.72 23.33
C GLY A 802 10.09 38.55 22.15
N LYS A 803 10.64 39.75 22.40
CA LYS A 803 11.40 40.55 21.42
C LYS A 803 12.87 40.66 21.76
N GLN A 804 13.19 40.63 23.05
CA GLN A 804 14.53 40.61 23.59
C GLN A 804 14.66 39.37 24.47
N PHE A 805 15.52 38.44 24.05
CA PHE A 805 15.65 37.12 24.68
C PHE A 805 16.86 37.02 25.61
N SER A 806 17.75 38.02 25.60
CA SER A 806 18.89 38.07 26.50
C SER A 806 19.23 39.50 26.95
N GLN A 807 19.88 39.59 28.11
CA GLN A 807 20.35 40.80 28.74
C GLN A 807 21.74 40.53 29.36
N GLU A 808 22.76 41.18 28.83
CA GLU A 808 24.11 41.14 29.39
C GLU A 808 24.18 42.02 30.66
N VAL A 809 24.92 41.54 31.66
CA VAL A 809 25.25 42.26 32.88
C VAL A 809 26.77 42.21 33.04
N SER A 810 27.43 43.37 32.99
CA SER A 810 28.87 43.48 33.24
C SER A 810 29.13 44.04 34.64
N TYR A 811 30.22 43.65 35.28
CA TYR A 811 30.63 44.08 36.62
C TYR A 811 31.98 44.78 36.57
N THR A 812 32.10 45.90 37.26
CA THR A 812 33.37 46.58 37.49
C THR A 812 33.86 46.32 38.91
N SER A 813 35.10 45.90 39.09
CA SER A 813 35.69 45.55 40.39
C SER A 813 36.59 46.66 40.97
N VAL A 814 36.60 46.78 42.30
CA VAL A 814 37.57 47.58 43.06
C VAL A 814 38.11 46.72 44.21
N CYS A 815 39.41 46.38 44.18
CA CYS A 815 40.05 45.44 45.11
C CYS A 815 41.17 46.09 45.95
N GLN A 816 41.43 45.57 47.17
CA GLN A 816 42.59 45.94 48.01
C GLN A 816 43.75 44.94 47.81
N ASN A 817 45.00 45.42 47.65
CA ASN A 817 46.19 44.58 47.46
C ASN A 817 46.73 44.04 48.81
N ILE A 818 46.99 42.73 48.90
CA ILE A 818 47.71 42.07 50.01
C ILE A 818 48.95 41.39 49.42
N GLU A 819 50.12 41.58 50.04
CA GLU A 819 51.38 40.90 49.66
C GLU A 819 51.62 39.66 50.53
N TYR A 820 52.06 38.55 49.94
CA TYR A 820 52.41 37.30 50.63
C TYR A 820 53.93 37.08 50.65
N LEU A 821 54.45 36.54 51.76
CA LEU A 821 55.86 36.16 51.93
C LEU A 821 55.98 34.63 51.94
N PRO A 822 56.67 34.00 50.97
CA PRO A 822 56.75 32.54 50.89
C PRO A 822 57.71 31.95 51.94
N ILE A 823 57.28 30.88 52.61
CA ILE A 823 58.12 30.04 53.49
C ILE A 823 58.25 28.66 52.86
N THR A 824 59.48 28.19 52.67
CA THR A 824 59.76 26.85 52.13
C THR A 824 60.21 25.91 53.25
N ILE A 825 59.50 24.79 53.41
CA ILE A 825 59.86 23.71 54.34
C ILE A 825 60.36 22.52 53.51
N THR A 826 61.55 22.00 53.81
CA THR A 826 62.16 20.89 53.06
C THR A 826 62.51 19.75 54.00
N ASN A 827 62.00 18.54 53.70
CA ASN A 827 62.46 17.33 54.38
C ASN A 827 63.76 16.83 53.75
N SER A 828 64.88 17.07 54.43
CA SER A 828 66.21 16.61 54.00
C SER A 828 66.57 15.22 54.51
N GLN A 829 65.64 14.50 55.16
CA GLN A 829 65.84 13.15 55.66
C GLN A 829 65.45 12.13 54.57
N GLY A 830 66.12 10.98 54.52
CA GLY A 830 65.84 9.90 53.55
C GLY A 830 64.56 9.12 53.80
N SER A 831 63.70 9.59 54.71
CA SER A 831 62.46 8.95 55.13
C SER A 831 61.35 9.99 55.26
N ALA A 832 60.11 9.61 54.94
CA ALA A 832 58.94 10.47 55.04
C ALA A 832 58.66 10.87 56.50
N THR A 833 58.17 12.09 56.70
CA THR A 833 57.65 12.54 58.00
C THR A 833 56.33 11.82 58.32
N PRO A 834 56.07 11.46 59.59
CA PRO A 834 54.80 10.88 60.00
C PRO A 834 53.63 11.84 59.75
N SER A 835 52.41 11.31 59.57
CA SER A 835 51.20 12.11 59.40
C SER A 835 50.20 11.85 60.55
N PRO A 836 49.86 12.86 61.38
CA PRO A 836 50.34 14.26 61.35
C PRO A 836 51.74 14.44 61.98
N PHE A 837 52.48 15.47 61.55
CA PHE A 837 53.69 15.95 62.23
C PHE A 837 53.59 17.45 62.56
N GLN A 838 54.44 17.90 63.48
CA GLN A 838 54.57 19.30 63.88
C GLN A 838 55.95 19.81 63.50
N GLN A 839 56.03 21.01 62.93
CA GLN A 839 57.26 21.70 62.58
C GLN A 839 57.34 23.03 63.33
N GLU A 840 58.41 23.24 64.07
CA GLU A 840 58.70 24.56 64.65
C GLU A 840 59.21 25.50 63.56
N VAL A 841 58.67 26.71 63.50
CA VAL A 841 59.12 27.80 62.63
C VAL A 841 59.49 28.98 63.52
N VAL A 842 60.73 29.43 63.43
CA VAL A 842 61.22 30.61 64.16
C VAL A 842 61.24 31.79 63.18
N VAL A 843 60.54 32.86 63.54
CA VAL A 843 60.46 34.10 62.75
C VAL A 843 61.09 35.22 63.57
N ASP A 844 62.00 35.99 62.96
CA ASP A 844 62.50 37.23 63.56
C ASP A 844 61.57 38.40 63.19
N SER A 845 60.76 38.85 64.15
CA SER A 845 59.85 39.98 63.96
C SER A 845 60.57 41.30 63.61
N ALA A 846 61.89 41.40 63.80
CA ALA A 846 62.65 42.57 63.36
C ALA A 846 62.63 42.75 61.83
N ASP A 847 62.53 41.65 61.08
CA ASP A 847 62.51 41.68 59.61
C ASP A 847 61.16 42.11 59.03
N TYR A 848 60.09 42.10 59.85
CA TYR A 848 58.70 42.31 59.40
C TYR A 848 57.99 43.47 60.10
N GLN A 849 58.74 44.39 60.72
CA GLN A 849 58.18 45.51 61.51
C GLN A 849 57.22 46.43 60.75
N ASN A 850 57.31 46.48 59.42
CA ASN A 850 56.40 47.27 58.58
C ASN A 850 55.07 46.55 58.27
N TYR A 851 54.99 45.25 58.56
CA TYR A 851 53.88 44.38 58.20
C TYR A 851 53.18 43.80 59.44
N GLU A 852 53.89 43.59 60.54
CA GLU A 852 53.34 43.02 61.78
C GLU A 852 52.68 44.10 62.67
N ALA A 853 51.42 43.88 63.06
CA ALA A 853 50.73 44.70 64.05
C ALA A 853 51.17 44.30 65.48
N SER A 854 50.95 45.20 66.45
CA SER A 854 51.20 44.93 67.86
C SER A 854 50.49 43.65 68.32
N ASN A 855 51.23 42.73 68.94
CA ASN A 855 50.80 41.38 69.34
C ASN A 855 50.53 40.38 68.19
N LEU A 856 51.00 40.66 66.97
CA LEU A 856 50.96 39.75 65.81
C LEU A 856 49.56 39.25 65.40
N GLN A 857 48.50 39.99 65.75
CA GLN A 857 47.11 39.58 65.48
C GLN A 857 46.74 39.59 63.99
N ASN A 858 47.60 40.12 63.13
CA ASN A 858 47.42 40.22 61.69
C ASN A 858 48.34 39.28 60.91
N VAL A 859 48.96 38.29 61.57
CA VAL A 859 49.80 37.27 60.94
C VAL A 859 49.00 35.97 60.83
N GLU A 860 48.89 35.44 59.61
CA GLU A 860 48.25 34.16 59.31
C GLU A 860 49.19 33.32 58.43
N PHE A 861 49.27 32.01 58.71
CA PHE A 861 50.00 31.06 57.88
C PHE A 861 49.03 30.29 57.00
N LEU A 862 49.26 30.34 55.68
CA LEU A 862 48.44 29.68 54.68
C LEU A 862 49.29 28.57 54.02
N TYR A 863 48.70 27.40 53.79
CA TYR A 863 49.30 26.35 52.96
C TYR A 863 48.76 26.49 51.53
N SER A 864 49.62 26.39 50.52
CA SER A 864 49.24 26.48 49.10
C SER A 864 48.54 25.23 48.60
#